data_AF-A0A9X3AXX7-F1
#
_entry.id   AF-A0A9X3AXX7-F1
#
_cell.length_a   1.000
_cell.length_b   1.000
_cell.length_c   1.000
_cell.angle_alpha   90.00
_cell.angle_beta   90.00
_cell.angle_gamma   90.00
#
_symmetry.space_group_name_H-M   'P 1'
#
loop_
_entity.id
_entity.type
_entity.pdbx_description
1 polymer ?
#
loop_
_entity_poly.entity_id
_entity_poly.type
_entity_poly.pdbx_seq_one_letter_code
_entity_poly.pdbx_strand_id
1 'polypeptide(L)'
;MRPPHSALALSLITFLALPLFTQATTVTPTEHHGTWANKDQDGDGVHDELDDYPFNKDKRHFSVVIEKEFNNNVAQATLVNEFPFSVEGTISDSIDIDDFKFNISQELIEKNFSISIVLFKDEPKFNPRMAIITDNGNVLQTQSIAIKHSGRIGDAIMFRPTIAGNYNLSISDKNGNNDSSFTYNALAFVDNDRDGVDDIKEKALGMDSTRQDADNDQILDGNEYHVFKSRTERDLDVDNDNIPNWLDDDSDGDTISDLIETARNSDGDRYPDFVDFDSDGNGILDSNDFDNAIGFMQDTDSDGIPDYTDMDDDGDLLLDTLDSSPKEPLITSENSLLNGVVYHIYGNSYAMNKMMPKGAITISGKNLSGSLMYIVLNKLNDDGKPVNIRVSAKNNDTIEVVVPDYASTNLGGEEVSLFMIIDGKKTNTIKVWLMDKKTPILYDISPKSAKPGELISINGDKLFQGTQATLGNSSIQLEVLGPNNAQFTLPEDSTSGNLALSNQYGTSETIWLNVTRTIPVTVSIPEQYNALNGPFKLSFSDKTYTNLNDISGIMYQIQQTGPDTIIISNAKNTRVLSTIIYPNDEKVLFNLESTIQAIALTGFIQDKPSEEVKRILDLLPKINSYNKLIDYIKKGIDKDIEGTMSVTNMQVAVLIYDIQQEINSQLSVKPKLLSKDHQIQPSSSNDEQRPAITPTESQDGIKVEPTRGGLSDLFDYDGRQLVSESGQKRYHDIK
;
A
#
# COMPACT_ATOMS: atom_id res chain seq x y z
N MET A 1 -85.10 -17.50 58.82
CA MET A 1 -85.35 -16.24 59.56
C MET A 1 -85.60 -15.15 58.53
N ARG A 2 -86.82 -14.64 58.53
CA ARG A 2 -87.29 -13.36 57.97
C ARG A 2 -86.79 -12.21 58.91
N PRO A 3 -87.06 -10.90 58.67
CA PRO A 3 -87.21 -10.07 57.44
C PRO A 3 -86.76 -8.57 57.69
N PRO A 4 -87.40 -7.48 57.18
CA PRO A 4 -87.81 -7.02 55.81
C PRO A 4 -87.36 -5.56 55.48
N HIS A 5 -87.58 -4.96 54.29
CA HIS A 5 -88.85 -4.39 53.77
C HIS A 5 -88.57 -3.81 52.35
N SER A 6 -89.18 -4.28 51.24
CA SER A 6 -90.55 -4.03 50.70
C SER A 6 -90.64 -2.69 49.93
N ALA A 7 -91.26 -2.52 48.75
CA ALA A 7 -92.22 -3.32 47.99
C ALA A 7 -92.44 -2.75 46.55
N LEU A 8 -93.01 -3.58 45.64
CA LEU A 8 -93.97 -3.30 44.53
C LEU A 8 -93.48 -2.43 43.34
N ALA A 9 -93.84 -2.63 42.06
CA ALA A 9 -95.02 -3.25 41.43
C ALA A 9 -94.72 -3.67 39.96
N LEU A 10 -95.74 -4.33 39.40
CA LEU A 10 -95.85 -5.11 38.17
C LEU A 10 -96.11 -4.26 36.90
N SER A 11 -95.59 -4.74 35.75
CA SER A 11 -96.28 -4.91 34.45
C SER A 11 -96.81 -3.69 33.64
N LEU A 12 -96.33 -3.54 32.40
CA LEU A 12 -97.05 -3.69 31.10
C LEU A 12 -96.63 -2.66 30.01
N ILE A 13 -96.05 -3.18 28.93
CA ILE A 13 -96.14 -2.85 27.48
C ILE A 13 -96.69 -1.46 27.09
N THR A 14 -95.92 -0.68 26.31
CA THR A 14 -96.37 -0.11 25.01
C THR A 14 -95.21 0.50 24.20
N PHE A 15 -95.30 0.31 22.88
CA PHE A 15 -94.36 0.69 21.81
C PHE A 15 -94.87 1.99 21.13
N LEU A 16 -93.95 2.75 20.49
CA LEU A 16 -94.14 3.93 19.60
C LEU A 16 -94.54 5.27 20.28
N ALA A 17 -93.98 6.46 19.96
CA ALA A 17 -93.18 6.92 18.83
C ALA A 17 -92.50 8.30 19.12
N LEU A 18 -91.42 8.57 18.35
CA LEU A 18 -90.81 9.86 17.88
C LEU A 18 -89.88 10.66 18.82
N PRO A 19 -88.97 11.53 18.28
CA PRO A 19 -88.37 11.61 16.95
C PRO A 19 -86.83 11.77 16.95
N LEU A 20 -86.27 11.77 15.74
CA LEU A 20 -84.87 11.97 15.37
C LEU A 20 -84.28 13.37 15.66
N PHE A 21 -82.94 13.35 15.72
CA PHE A 21 -81.93 14.41 15.51
C PHE A 21 -81.71 15.47 16.60
N THR A 22 -80.54 15.35 17.25
CA THR A 22 -79.41 16.25 16.94
C THR A 22 -78.12 15.42 16.95
N GLN A 23 -77.38 15.45 15.85
CA GLN A 23 -76.01 14.95 15.78
C GLN A 23 -75.19 15.68 16.85
N ALA A 24 -74.55 14.91 17.74
CA ALA A 24 -73.38 15.41 18.43
C ALA A 24 -72.32 15.63 17.33
N THR A 25 -71.91 16.88 17.15
CA THR A 25 -70.67 17.20 16.44
C THR A 25 -69.57 16.41 17.13
N THR A 26 -69.06 15.38 16.46
CA THR A 26 -67.74 14.82 16.74
C THR A 26 -66.76 15.97 16.68
N VAL A 27 -66.29 16.40 17.85
CA VAL A 27 -65.11 17.23 17.96
C VAL A 27 -63.96 16.30 17.59
N THR A 28 -63.47 16.41 16.37
CA THR A 28 -62.16 15.84 15.98
C THR A 28 -61.11 16.46 16.91
N PRO A 29 -60.26 15.67 17.59
CA PRO A 29 -59.13 16.24 18.31
C PRO A 29 -58.23 16.95 17.30
N THR A 30 -58.08 18.27 17.46
CA THR A 30 -57.36 19.17 16.53
C THR A 30 -55.88 19.34 16.86
N GLU A 31 -55.23 18.35 17.44
CA GLU A 31 -53.78 18.39 17.63
C GLU A 31 -53.23 16.97 17.62
N HIS A 32 -52.72 16.55 16.47
CA HIS A 32 -51.96 15.31 16.35
C HIS A 32 -50.58 15.55 16.99
N HIS A 33 -50.38 14.96 18.18
CA HIS A 33 -49.09 14.87 18.87
C HIS A 33 -48.64 13.42 18.70
N GLY A 34 -47.72 13.15 17.77
CA GLY A 34 -47.18 11.80 17.59
C GLY A 34 -46.31 11.40 18.77
N THR A 35 -46.30 10.11 19.09
CA THR A 35 -45.48 9.51 20.15
C THR A 35 -45.17 8.07 19.73
N TRP A 36 -44.01 7.53 20.13
CA TRP A 36 -43.65 6.13 19.88
C TRP A 36 -44.73 5.12 20.30
N ALA A 37 -45.47 5.41 21.39
CA ALA A 37 -46.54 4.57 21.91
C ALA A 37 -47.85 4.65 21.07
N ASN A 38 -48.05 5.72 20.31
CA ASN A 38 -49.14 5.82 19.36
C ASN A 38 -48.66 5.26 18.02
N LYS A 39 -49.20 4.12 17.60
CA LYS A 39 -48.71 3.42 16.41
C LYS A 39 -49.49 3.74 15.12
N ASP A 40 -50.60 4.47 15.15
CA ASP A 40 -51.40 4.77 13.95
C ASP A 40 -52.09 6.13 14.11
N GLN A 41 -51.43 7.18 13.62
CA GLN A 41 -51.75 8.56 13.93
C GLN A 41 -52.96 9.11 13.15
N ASP A 42 -53.25 8.59 11.96
CA ASP A 42 -54.41 8.99 11.15
C ASP A 42 -55.55 7.96 11.10
N GLY A 43 -55.33 6.77 11.66
CA GLY A 43 -56.32 5.72 11.84
C GLY A 43 -56.62 4.93 10.57
N ASP A 44 -55.67 4.86 9.63
CA ASP A 44 -55.83 4.14 8.37
C ASP A 44 -55.46 2.63 8.47
N GLY A 45 -54.94 2.23 9.62
CA GLY A 45 -54.54 0.85 9.95
C GLY A 45 -53.15 0.45 9.47
N VAL A 46 -52.35 1.37 8.93
CA VAL A 46 -50.90 1.22 8.75
C VAL A 46 -50.22 1.85 9.95
N HIS A 47 -49.18 1.19 10.46
CA HIS A 47 -48.47 1.77 11.58
C HIS A 47 -47.58 2.95 11.14
N ASP A 48 -47.41 3.94 12.00
CA ASP A 48 -46.65 5.17 11.75
C ASP A 48 -45.21 4.87 11.30
N GLU A 49 -44.57 3.81 11.82
CA GLU A 49 -43.24 3.38 11.37
C GLU A 49 -43.20 2.87 9.91
N LEU A 50 -44.32 2.34 9.40
CA LEU A 50 -44.47 1.77 8.04
C LEU A 50 -45.22 2.69 7.07
N ASP A 51 -45.74 3.83 7.55
CA ASP A 51 -46.54 4.77 6.76
C ASP A 51 -45.73 6.01 6.39
N ASP A 52 -45.42 6.22 5.11
CA ASP A 52 -44.72 7.43 4.65
C ASP A 52 -45.56 8.71 4.82
N TYR A 53 -46.85 8.60 5.14
CA TYR A 53 -47.77 9.71 5.33
C TYR A 53 -48.63 9.56 6.62
N PRO A 54 -48.02 9.49 7.82
CA PRO A 54 -48.69 9.10 9.08
C PRO A 54 -49.79 10.05 9.57
N PHE A 55 -50.01 11.19 8.89
CA PHE A 55 -51.08 12.14 9.19
C PHE A 55 -52.08 12.29 8.03
N ASN A 56 -52.05 11.40 7.03
CA ASN A 56 -52.89 11.45 5.85
C ASN A 56 -53.34 10.08 5.36
N LYS A 57 -54.46 9.63 5.92
CA LYS A 57 -55.12 8.34 5.65
C LYS A 57 -55.41 7.96 4.20
N ASP A 58 -55.30 8.90 3.27
CA ASP A 58 -55.55 8.69 1.83
C ASP A 58 -54.24 8.34 1.07
N LYS A 59 -53.07 8.45 1.71
CA LYS A 59 -51.74 8.09 1.18
C LYS A 59 -51.00 7.20 2.18
N ARG A 60 -50.10 6.35 1.70
CA ARG A 60 -49.35 5.36 2.54
C ARG A 60 -47.87 5.23 2.22
N HIS A 61 -47.53 5.41 0.94
CA HIS A 61 -46.17 5.28 0.45
C HIS A 61 -45.85 6.46 -0.44
N PHE A 62 -44.60 6.90 -0.41
CA PHE A 62 -44.07 7.84 -1.39
C PHE A 62 -44.24 7.28 -2.80
N SER A 63 -44.32 8.19 -3.78
CA SER A 63 -44.31 7.78 -5.18
C SER A 63 -42.93 7.16 -5.48
N VAL A 64 -42.91 5.87 -5.81
CA VAL A 64 -41.69 5.17 -6.26
C VAL A 64 -41.55 5.31 -7.77
N VAL A 65 -40.42 5.84 -8.21
CA VAL A 65 -40.06 5.95 -9.62
C VAL A 65 -38.90 5.03 -9.91
N ILE A 66 -39.19 3.96 -10.66
CA ILE A 66 -38.18 3.03 -11.15
C ILE A 66 -37.48 3.66 -12.36
N GLU A 67 -36.16 3.52 -12.40
CA GLU A 67 -35.32 3.91 -13.53
C GLU A 67 -35.85 3.44 -14.88
N LYS A 68 -35.54 4.20 -15.93
CA LYS A 68 -35.89 3.87 -17.31
C LYS A 68 -34.73 4.19 -18.23
N GLU A 69 -33.95 3.16 -18.51
CA GLU A 69 -32.87 3.22 -19.47
C GLU A 69 -33.35 3.67 -20.86
N PHE A 70 -32.67 4.60 -21.55
CA PHE A 70 -31.41 5.27 -21.17
C PHE A 70 -31.64 6.65 -20.51
N ASN A 71 -31.02 6.91 -19.35
CA ASN A 71 -31.22 8.13 -18.54
C ASN A 71 -29.92 8.77 -18.04
N ASN A 72 -28.81 8.61 -18.76
CA ASN A 72 -27.46 8.93 -18.27
C ASN A 72 -27.04 10.38 -18.54
N ASN A 73 -28.03 11.27 -18.66
CA ASN A 73 -27.85 12.71 -18.68
C ASN A 73 -29.15 13.45 -18.32
N VAL A 74 -28.99 14.70 -17.85
CA VAL A 74 -30.06 15.65 -17.52
C VAL A 74 -31.16 15.82 -18.60
N ALA A 75 -30.85 15.63 -19.88
CA ALA A 75 -31.83 15.78 -20.96
C ALA A 75 -32.72 14.53 -21.13
N GLN A 76 -32.24 13.37 -20.68
CA GLN A 76 -32.91 12.06 -20.76
C GLN A 76 -33.34 11.53 -19.40
N ALA A 77 -33.13 12.30 -18.33
CA ALA A 77 -33.48 11.96 -16.96
C ALA A 77 -34.94 11.46 -16.80
N THR A 78 -35.11 10.45 -15.96
CA THR A 78 -36.41 9.88 -15.60
C THR A 78 -37.22 10.89 -14.79
N LEU A 79 -38.46 11.17 -15.19
CA LEU A 79 -39.30 12.18 -14.53
C LEU A 79 -39.89 11.68 -13.21
N VAL A 80 -39.73 12.48 -12.16
CA VAL A 80 -40.33 12.33 -10.84
C VAL A 80 -41.37 13.43 -10.65
N ASN A 81 -42.65 13.04 -10.48
CA ASN A 81 -43.78 13.95 -10.59
C ASN A 81 -44.26 14.55 -9.25
N GLU A 82 -43.92 13.92 -8.13
CA GLU A 82 -44.32 14.37 -6.79
C GLU A 82 -43.10 14.46 -5.88
N PHE A 83 -43.14 15.36 -4.90
CA PHE A 83 -42.17 15.46 -3.81
C PHE A 83 -42.94 15.42 -2.48
N PRO A 84 -42.51 14.69 -1.44
CA PRO A 84 -41.33 13.79 -1.39
C PRO A 84 -41.46 12.57 -2.32
N PHE A 85 -40.35 11.88 -2.57
CA PHE A 85 -40.32 10.74 -3.50
C PHE A 85 -39.30 9.67 -3.13
N SER A 86 -39.49 8.50 -3.74
CA SER A 86 -38.52 7.40 -3.76
C SER A 86 -38.13 7.07 -5.20
N VAL A 87 -36.87 6.75 -5.44
CA VAL A 87 -36.38 6.25 -6.73
C VAL A 87 -35.66 4.92 -6.55
N GLU A 88 -35.77 4.04 -7.54
CA GLU A 88 -35.09 2.75 -7.55
C GLU A 88 -34.35 2.55 -8.87
N GLY A 89 -33.15 1.95 -8.80
CA GLY A 89 -32.36 1.69 -9.99
C GLY A 89 -31.20 0.71 -9.80
N THR A 90 -30.39 0.52 -10.85
CA THR A 90 -29.31 -0.45 -10.97
C THR A 90 -28.15 0.08 -11.82
N ILE A 91 -26.96 0.22 -11.23
CA ILE A 91 -25.74 0.61 -11.97
C ILE A 91 -25.08 -0.63 -12.61
N SER A 92 -25.54 -1.00 -13.79
CA SER A 92 -25.25 -2.29 -14.43
C SER A 92 -24.26 -2.25 -15.58
N ASP A 93 -24.02 -1.08 -16.20
CA ASP A 93 -23.17 -0.93 -17.39
C ASP A 93 -21.93 -0.03 -17.19
N SER A 94 -20.94 -0.15 -18.08
CA SER A 94 -19.64 0.57 -17.97
C SER A 94 -19.70 2.10 -18.08
N ILE A 95 -20.81 2.66 -18.58
CA ILE A 95 -21.06 4.11 -18.66
C ILE A 95 -22.47 4.36 -18.14
N ASP A 96 -22.74 3.85 -16.95
CA ASP A 96 -24.06 3.88 -16.34
C ASP A 96 -24.14 4.95 -15.24
N ILE A 97 -25.07 5.88 -15.44
CA ILE A 97 -25.38 6.99 -14.53
C ILE A 97 -26.89 7.12 -14.58
N ASP A 98 -27.53 7.17 -13.42
CA ASP A 98 -28.97 7.35 -13.35
C ASP A 98 -29.33 8.78 -13.00
N ASP A 99 -29.95 9.49 -13.93
CA ASP A 99 -30.52 10.82 -13.66
C ASP A 99 -32.04 10.77 -13.45
N PHE A 100 -32.51 11.37 -12.35
CA PHE A 100 -33.92 11.57 -12.01
C PHE A 100 -34.25 13.05 -11.90
N LYS A 101 -35.22 13.52 -12.68
CA LYS A 101 -35.64 14.92 -12.70
C LYS A 101 -36.83 15.16 -11.80
N PHE A 102 -36.69 16.06 -10.84
CA PHE A 102 -37.74 16.42 -9.87
C PHE A 102 -37.91 17.94 -9.77
N ASN A 103 -39.05 18.39 -9.24
CA ASN A 103 -39.38 19.81 -9.10
C ASN A 103 -39.44 20.23 -7.63
N ILE A 104 -38.81 21.35 -7.29
CA ILE A 104 -38.96 22.03 -6.00
C ILE A 104 -39.91 23.22 -6.15
N SER A 105 -40.96 23.22 -5.34
CA SER A 105 -42.00 24.25 -5.36
C SER A 105 -41.56 25.54 -4.67
N GLN A 106 -42.22 26.66 -5.01
CA GLN A 106 -42.00 27.95 -4.35
C GLN A 106 -42.30 27.91 -2.85
N GLU A 107 -43.22 27.04 -2.42
CA GLU A 107 -43.58 26.88 -1.01
C GLU A 107 -42.41 26.32 -0.19
N LEU A 108 -41.69 25.32 -0.71
CA LEU A 108 -40.52 24.75 -0.03
C LEU A 108 -39.40 25.79 0.14
N ILE A 109 -39.24 26.68 -0.84
CA ILE A 109 -38.28 27.79 -0.77
C ILE A 109 -38.68 28.80 0.31
N GLU A 110 -39.96 29.17 0.37
CA GLU A 110 -40.46 30.16 1.33
C GLU A 110 -40.40 29.68 2.78
N LYS A 111 -40.61 28.38 3.00
CA LYS A 111 -40.42 27.75 4.32
C LYS A 111 -38.95 27.55 4.69
N ASN A 112 -38.05 27.74 3.72
CA ASN A 112 -36.60 27.64 3.92
C ASN A 112 -36.25 26.25 4.49
N PHE A 113 -36.76 25.20 3.87
CA PHE A 113 -36.49 23.83 4.30
C PHE A 113 -35.17 23.30 3.75
N SER A 114 -34.60 22.37 4.50
CA SER A 114 -33.50 21.51 4.07
C SER A 114 -34.07 20.25 3.42
N ILE A 115 -33.42 19.76 2.35
CA ILE A 115 -33.80 18.52 1.69
C ILE A 115 -32.66 17.54 1.84
N SER A 116 -32.99 16.37 2.37
CA SER A 116 -32.08 15.23 2.47
C SER A 116 -32.45 14.18 1.45
N ILE A 117 -31.43 13.48 0.97
CA ILE A 117 -31.55 12.31 0.11
C ILE A 117 -30.69 11.22 0.71
N VAL A 118 -31.33 10.12 1.12
CA VAL A 118 -30.67 8.94 1.69
C VAL A 118 -30.82 7.80 0.71
N LEU A 119 -29.68 7.22 0.30
CA LEU A 119 -29.60 6.11 -0.62
C LEU A 119 -29.24 4.83 0.12
N PHE A 120 -30.02 3.78 -0.13
CA PHE A 120 -29.84 2.45 0.40
C PHE A 120 -29.33 1.47 -0.67
N LYS A 121 -28.42 0.58 -0.29
CA LYS A 121 -27.82 -0.46 -1.14
C LYS A 121 -27.77 -1.80 -0.39
N ASP A 122 -27.74 -2.89 -1.15
CA ASP A 122 -27.57 -4.24 -0.59
C ASP A 122 -26.20 -4.87 -0.93
N GLU A 123 -25.50 -4.38 -1.96
CA GLU A 123 -24.20 -4.91 -2.39
C GLU A 123 -23.06 -4.12 -1.72
N PRO A 124 -22.21 -4.78 -0.91
CA PRO A 124 -21.07 -4.11 -0.25
C PRO A 124 -20.08 -3.48 -1.23
N LYS A 125 -19.86 -4.13 -2.39
CA LYS A 125 -18.94 -3.63 -3.44
C LYS A 125 -19.42 -2.38 -4.17
N PHE A 126 -20.72 -2.07 -4.09
CA PHE A 126 -21.27 -0.88 -4.68
C PHE A 126 -20.97 0.32 -3.78
N ASN A 127 -20.26 1.31 -4.31
CA ASN A 127 -19.89 2.54 -3.62
C ASN A 127 -20.61 3.72 -4.29
N PRO A 128 -21.90 3.93 -4.01
CA PRO A 128 -22.70 4.93 -4.68
C PRO A 128 -22.21 6.35 -4.37
N ARG A 129 -22.46 7.26 -5.32
CA ARG A 129 -22.31 8.70 -5.16
C ARG A 129 -23.52 9.41 -5.73
N MET A 130 -24.02 10.39 -5.00
CA MET A 130 -25.12 11.25 -5.44
C MET A 130 -24.65 12.67 -5.76
N ALA A 131 -25.27 13.28 -6.77
CA ALA A 131 -25.08 14.69 -7.10
C ALA A 131 -26.40 15.36 -7.49
N ILE A 132 -26.57 16.62 -7.09
CA ILE A 132 -27.71 17.44 -7.52
C ILE A 132 -27.28 18.37 -8.64
N ILE A 133 -28.01 18.33 -9.75
CA ILE A 133 -27.69 19.08 -10.98
C ILE A 133 -28.88 19.95 -11.38
N THR A 134 -28.61 21.23 -11.62
CA THR A 134 -29.62 22.16 -12.18
C THR A 134 -29.97 21.82 -13.63
N ASP A 135 -31.11 22.29 -14.14
CA ASP A 135 -31.50 22.11 -15.55
C ASP A 135 -30.46 22.63 -16.57
N ASN A 136 -29.60 23.56 -16.16
CA ASN A 136 -28.52 24.08 -17.00
C ASN A 136 -27.24 23.22 -16.95
N GLY A 137 -27.26 22.07 -16.28
CA GLY A 137 -26.13 21.15 -16.15
C GLY A 137 -25.09 21.52 -15.10
N ASN A 138 -25.34 22.54 -14.26
CA ASN A 138 -24.43 22.89 -13.17
C ASN A 138 -24.68 21.98 -11.97
N VAL A 139 -23.63 21.32 -11.49
CA VAL A 139 -23.62 20.56 -10.24
C VAL A 139 -23.70 21.54 -9.06
N LEU A 140 -24.63 21.29 -8.14
CA LEU A 140 -24.78 22.05 -6.90
C LEU A 140 -23.87 21.47 -5.83
N GLN A 141 -23.42 22.35 -4.95
CA GLN A 141 -22.73 21.92 -3.74
C GLN A 141 -23.76 21.27 -2.79
N THR A 142 -23.50 20.02 -2.45
CA THR A 142 -24.22 19.27 -1.42
C THR A 142 -23.33 19.16 -0.18
N GLN A 143 -23.94 18.84 0.96
CA GLN A 143 -23.23 18.46 2.19
C GLN A 143 -23.56 17.01 2.48
N SER A 144 -22.58 16.24 2.95
CA SER A 144 -22.86 14.90 3.48
C SER A 144 -23.64 15.03 4.77
N ILE A 145 -24.60 14.14 4.96
CA ILE A 145 -25.30 13.97 6.24
C ILE A 145 -24.37 13.17 7.17
N ALA A 146 -24.35 13.50 8.46
CA ALA A 146 -23.46 12.89 9.44
C ALA A 146 -23.94 11.52 9.96
N ILE A 147 -24.79 10.83 9.19
CA ILE A 147 -25.11 9.42 9.45
C ILE A 147 -23.94 8.56 8.99
N LYS A 148 -23.51 7.66 9.86
CA LYS A 148 -22.45 6.72 9.53
C LYS A 148 -23.05 5.72 8.52
N HIS A 149 -22.23 5.23 7.59
CA HIS A 149 -22.67 4.27 6.58
C HIS A 149 -22.87 2.87 7.20
N SER A 150 -23.71 2.78 8.23
CA SER A 150 -24.09 1.54 8.88
C SER A 150 -25.17 0.84 8.06
N GLY A 151 -25.14 -0.50 8.08
CA GLY A 151 -26.12 -1.33 7.41
C GLY A 151 -26.26 -1.09 5.91
N ARG A 152 -27.44 -0.62 5.52
CA ARG A 152 -27.83 -0.48 4.11
C ARG A 152 -27.58 0.92 3.55
N ILE A 153 -27.16 1.89 4.36
CA ILE A 153 -26.95 3.26 3.89
C ILE A 153 -25.72 3.32 3.00
N GLY A 154 -25.92 3.58 1.71
CA GLY A 154 -24.87 3.69 0.71
C GLY A 154 -24.28 5.09 0.60
N ASP A 155 -25.14 6.11 0.56
CA ASP A 155 -24.75 7.53 0.51
C ASP A 155 -25.89 8.39 1.07
N ALA A 156 -25.57 9.55 1.63
CA ALA A 156 -26.55 10.45 2.22
C ALA A 156 -26.10 11.91 2.04
N ILE A 157 -26.88 12.66 1.27
CA ILE A 157 -26.56 14.05 0.93
C ILE A 157 -27.71 14.96 1.30
N MET A 158 -27.38 16.21 1.60
CA MET A 158 -28.36 17.25 1.79
C MET A 158 -28.03 18.49 0.99
N PHE A 159 -29.07 19.20 0.59
CA PHE A 159 -28.95 20.50 -0.04
C PHE A 159 -30.12 21.40 0.33
N ARG A 160 -29.87 22.71 0.24
CA ARG A 160 -30.88 23.73 0.53
C ARG A 160 -31.22 24.49 -0.75
N PRO A 161 -32.35 24.21 -1.40
CA PRO A 161 -32.72 24.91 -2.62
C PRO A 161 -33.02 26.38 -2.30
N THR A 162 -32.53 27.29 -3.15
CA THR A 162 -32.76 28.75 -3.00
C THR A 162 -33.68 29.32 -4.08
N ILE A 163 -34.03 28.53 -5.08
CA ILE A 163 -34.84 28.91 -6.23
C ILE A 163 -35.80 27.76 -6.53
N ALA A 164 -37.07 28.05 -6.80
CA ALA A 164 -38.03 27.04 -7.24
C ALA A 164 -37.76 26.64 -8.70
N GLY A 165 -37.94 25.36 -9.03
CA GLY A 165 -37.66 24.86 -10.38
C GLY A 165 -37.28 23.39 -10.41
N ASN A 166 -36.79 22.92 -11.55
CA ASN A 166 -36.38 21.53 -11.70
C ASN A 166 -34.90 21.34 -11.36
N TYR A 167 -34.65 20.18 -10.79
CA TYR A 167 -33.36 19.66 -10.39
C TYR A 167 -33.25 18.21 -10.87
N ASN A 168 -32.04 17.69 -10.93
CA ASN A 168 -31.75 16.32 -11.29
C ASN A 168 -30.92 15.69 -10.18
N LEU A 169 -31.35 14.54 -9.68
CA LEU A 169 -30.57 13.65 -8.83
C LEU A 169 -29.82 12.70 -9.76
N SER A 170 -28.49 12.74 -9.69
CA SER A 170 -27.60 11.88 -10.47
C SER A 170 -26.96 10.85 -9.54
N ILE A 171 -27.04 9.57 -9.89
CA ILE A 171 -26.53 8.44 -9.09
C ILE A 171 -25.53 7.64 -9.93
N SER A 172 -24.39 7.29 -9.36
CA SER A 172 -23.36 6.45 -10.01
C SER A 172 -22.46 5.76 -8.99
N ASP A 173 -21.56 4.88 -9.41
CA ASP A 173 -20.51 4.31 -8.53
C ASP A 173 -19.25 5.19 -8.50
N LYS A 174 -18.71 5.47 -7.31
CA LYS A 174 -17.53 6.31 -7.05
C LYS A 174 -16.27 5.84 -7.77
N ASN A 175 -16.09 4.53 -7.86
CA ASN A 175 -14.94 3.88 -8.48
C ASN A 175 -15.13 3.62 -9.98
N GLY A 176 -16.32 3.91 -10.52
CA GLY A 176 -16.68 3.59 -11.90
C GLY A 176 -16.90 2.10 -12.13
N ASN A 177 -17.16 1.34 -11.06
CA ASN A 177 -17.56 -0.05 -11.14
C ASN A 177 -19.03 -0.15 -11.60
N ASN A 178 -19.42 -1.33 -12.09
CA ASN A 178 -20.77 -1.65 -12.54
C ASN A 178 -21.00 -3.15 -12.34
N ASP A 179 -22.20 -3.51 -11.90
CA ASP A 179 -22.67 -4.88 -11.81
C ASP A 179 -24.20 -4.87 -11.75
N SER A 180 -24.84 -5.89 -12.32
CA SER A 180 -26.28 -6.12 -12.16
C SER A 180 -26.74 -6.23 -10.69
N SER A 181 -25.84 -6.49 -9.73
CA SER A 181 -26.15 -6.48 -8.30
C SER A 181 -26.13 -5.08 -7.66
N PHE A 182 -25.71 -4.03 -8.36
CA PHE A 182 -25.60 -2.65 -7.84
C PHE A 182 -26.95 -1.95 -7.83
N THR A 183 -27.93 -2.59 -7.20
CA THR A 183 -29.29 -2.07 -7.02
C THR A 183 -29.34 -1.09 -5.85
N TYR A 184 -30.16 -0.04 -5.98
CA TYR A 184 -30.39 0.92 -4.91
C TYR A 184 -31.84 1.38 -4.82
N ASN A 185 -32.18 1.92 -3.65
CA ASN A 185 -33.37 2.75 -3.42
C ASN A 185 -32.90 4.09 -2.82
N ALA A 186 -33.35 5.23 -3.31
CA ALA A 186 -33.06 6.52 -2.71
C ALA A 186 -34.34 7.29 -2.36
N LEU A 187 -34.38 7.84 -1.15
CA LEU A 187 -35.51 8.59 -0.60
C LEU A 187 -35.14 10.07 -0.53
N ALA A 188 -36.00 10.96 -1.04
CA ALA A 188 -35.80 12.40 -0.99
C ALA A 188 -36.97 13.08 -0.25
N PHE A 189 -36.65 13.80 0.82
CA PHE A 189 -37.64 14.33 1.77
C PHE A 189 -37.17 15.61 2.46
N VAL A 190 -38.06 16.24 3.24
CA VAL A 190 -37.71 17.40 4.08
C VAL A 190 -37.14 16.89 5.38
N ASP A 191 -35.99 17.44 5.76
CA ASP A 191 -35.21 17.04 6.93
C ASP A 191 -34.44 18.28 7.43
N ASN A 192 -34.96 18.93 8.45
CA ASN A 192 -34.52 20.26 8.87
C ASN A 192 -33.26 20.26 9.74
N ASP A 193 -33.19 19.32 10.67
CA ASP A 193 -32.08 19.14 11.60
C ASP A 193 -30.97 18.29 10.99
N ARG A 194 -31.23 17.55 9.91
CA ARG A 194 -30.25 16.91 9.02
C ARG A 194 -29.70 15.63 9.61
N ASP A 195 -30.54 14.85 10.23
CA ASP A 195 -30.21 13.55 10.79
C ASP A 195 -30.50 12.41 9.79
N GLY A 196 -31.21 12.67 8.69
CA GLY A 196 -31.58 11.66 7.70
C GLY A 196 -32.96 11.03 7.94
N VAL A 197 -33.79 11.57 8.82
CA VAL A 197 -35.20 11.19 9.00
C VAL A 197 -36.10 12.31 8.46
N ASP A 198 -37.29 11.94 7.97
CA ASP A 198 -38.25 12.94 7.46
C ASP A 198 -38.97 13.65 8.62
N ASP A 199 -39.06 14.98 8.58
CA ASP A 199 -39.72 15.80 9.62
C ASP A 199 -41.12 15.30 10.02
N ILE A 200 -41.90 14.80 9.06
CA ILE A 200 -43.25 14.28 9.32
C ILE A 200 -43.15 12.92 10.02
N LYS A 201 -42.22 12.07 9.59
CA LYS A 201 -41.93 10.79 10.22
C LYS A 201 -41.47 10.97 11.67
N GLU A 202 -40.50 11.85 11.90
CA GLU A 202 -39.99 12.18 13.22
C GLU A 202 -41.12 12.57 14.18
N LYS A 203 -41.97 13.50 13.73
CA LYS A 203 -43.11 13.97 14.52
C LYS A 203 -44.09 12.84 14.87
N ALA A 204 -44.31 11.88 13.96
CA ALA A 204 -45.19 10.74 14.23
C ALA A 204 -44.59 9.80 15.28
N LEU A 205 -43.27 9.57 15.20
CA LEU A 205 -42.52 8.70 16.12
C LEU A 205 -42.16 9.36 17.45
N GLY A 206 -42.32 10.68 17.57
CA GLY A 206 -42.03 11.44 18.77
C GLY A 206 -40.60 11.97 18.87
N MET A 207 -39.84 11.96 17.76
CA MET A 207 -38.55 12.63 17.60
C MET A 207 -38.73 14.16 17.45
N ASP A 208 -37.66 14.92 17.64
CA ASP A 208 -37.65 16.38 17.47
C ASP A 208 -36.94 16.78 16.17
N SER A 209 -37.72 17.10 15.14
CA SER A 209 -37.28 17.64 13.82
C SER A 209 -36.41 18.91 13.81
N THR A 210 -35.97 19.36 14.98
CA THR A 210 -35.03 20.47 15.16
C THR A 210 -33.74 20.08 15.88
N ARG A 211 -33.62 18.83 16.34
CA ARG A 211 -32.47 18.31 17.09
C ARG A 211 -32.16 16.87 16.65
N GLN A 212 -30.96 16.70 16.12
CA GLN A 212 -30.46 15.46 15.51
C GLN A 212 -30.17 14.28 16.44
N ASP A 213 -30.26 14.48 17.76
CA ASP A 213 -29.74 13.56 18.78
C ASP A 213 -30.63 13.69 20.02
N ALA A 214 -31.52 12.71 20.21
CA ALA A 214 -32.65 12.76 21.12
C ALA A 214 -32.29 12.46 22.58
N ASP A 215 -31.38 11.54 22.87
CA ASP A 215 -30.92 11.21 24.23
C ASP A 215 -29.56 11.83 24.59
N ASN A 216 -28.83 12.37 23.62
CA ASN A 216 -27.49 12.98 23.76
C ASN A 216 -26.36 11.98 24.01
N ASP A 217 -26.47 10.79 23.43
CA ASP A 217 -25.44 9.75 23.45
C ASP A 217 -24.35 9.93 22.35
N GLN A 218 -24.51 10.92 21.45
CA GLN A 218 -23.67 11.23 20.28
C GLN A 218 -23.87 10.31 19.07
N ILE A 219 -24.85 9.43 19.12
CA ILE A 219 -25.50 8.83 17.96
C ILE A 219 -26.57 9.82 17.48
N LEU A 220 -26.91 9.77 16.20
CA LEU A 220 -27.91 10.67 15.64
C LEU A 220 -29.15 9.85 15.38
N ASP A 221 -30.34 10.41 15.64
CA ASP A 221 -31.64 9.73 15.55
C ASP A 221 -31.79 8.97 14.22
N GLY A 222 -31.24 9.48 13.12
CA GLY A 222 -31.22 8.78 11.84
C GLY A 222 -30.40 7.48 11.79
N ASN A 223 -29.28 7.36 12.52
CA ASN A 223 -28.54 6.11 12.66
C ASN A 223 -29.36 5.07 13.45
N GLU A 224 -30.05 5.50 14.52
CA GLU A 224 -30.91 4.63 15.34
C GLU A 224 -32.21 4.23 14.63
N TYR A 225 -32.76 5.16 13.84
CA TYR A 225 -33.94 4.90 13.03
C TYR A 225 -33.66 3.98 11.84
N HIS A 226 -32.48 4.07 11.22
CA HIS A 226 -32.11 3.28 10.04
C HIS A 226 -31.46 1.93 10.38
N VAL A 227 -31.81 1.33 11.52
CA VAL A 227 -31.45 -0.06 11.86
C VAL A 227 -32.37 -1.03 11.13
N PHE A 228 -31.82 -2.07 10.49
CA PHE A 228 -32.57 -2.97 9.58
C PHE A 228 -32.44 -4.45 9.96
N LYS A 229 -33.53 -5.07 10.41
CA LYS A 229 -33.61 -6.55 10.53
C LYS A 229 -33.83 -7.29 9.22
N SER A 230 -34.32 -6.59 8.18
CA SER A 230 -34.42 -7.16 6.83
C SER A 230 -34.36 -6.08 5.74
N ARG A 231 -34.38 -6.49 4.47
CA ARG A 231 -34.38 -5.55 3.33
C ARG A 231 -35.58 -4.60 3.29
N THR A 232 -36.66 -4.92 3.98
CA THR A 232 -37.92 -4.16 3.90
C THR A 232 -38.43 -3.72 5.26
N GLU A 233 -37.71 -4.02 6.34
CA GLU A 233 -38.20 -3.82 7.70
C GLU A 233 -37.07 -3.28 8.58
N ARG A 234 -37.38 -2.19 9.28
CA ARG A 234 -36.51 -1.61 10.30
C ARG A 234 -36.69 -2.33 11.63
N ASP A 235 -35.66 -2.32 12.45
CA ASP A 235 -35.75 -2.67 13.86
C ASP A 235 -35.58 -1.38 14.66
N LEU A 236 -36.60 -0.99 15.42
CA LEU A 236 -36.68 0.33 16.05
C LEU A 236 -36.65 0.23 17.59
N ASP A 237 -36.52 -0.99 18.11
CA ASP A 237 -36.54 -1.39 19.53
C ASP A 237 -35.90 -2.79 19.55
N VAL A 238 -34.57 -2.83 19.53
CA VAL A 238 -33.77 -4.05 19.24
C VAL A 238 -33.85 -5.05 20.40
N ASP A 239 -33.76 -4.58 21.64
CA ASP A 239 -33.83 -5.41 22.84
C ASP A 239 -35.28 -5.77 23.26
N ASN A 240 -36.29 -5.10 22.67
CA ASN A 240 -37.73 -5.26 22.91
C ASN A 240 -38.19 -4.81 24.31
N ASP A 241 -37.56 -3.79 24.92
CA ASP A 241 -37.94 -3.24 26.22
C ASP A 241 -39.07 -2.18 26.15
N ASN A 242 -39.50 -1.80 24.94
CA ASN A 242 -40.49 -0.76 24.59
C ASN A 242 -39.97 0.69 24.58
N ILE A 243 -38.67 0.90 24.73
CA ILE A 243 -37.98 2.15 24.45
C ILE A 243 -37.46 2.06 23.01
N PRO A 244 -37.73 3.05 22.15
CA PRO A 244 -37.16 3.02 20.82
C PRO A 244 -35.68 3.40 20.86
N ASN A 245 -34.88 2.85 19.94
CA ASN A 245 -33.42 3.03 19.91
C ASN A 245 -32.97 4.49 20.15
N TRP A 246 -33.60 5.49 19.50
CA TRP A 246 -33.27 6.92 19.63
C TRP A 246 -33.64 7.58 20.98
N LEU A 247 -34.07 6.79 21.96
CA LEU A 247 -34.35 7.20 23.33
C LEU A 247 -33.79 6.19 24.33
N ASP A 248 -33.07 5.18 23.86
CA ASP A 248 -32.54 4.09 24.66
C ASP A 248 -31.08 4.37 24.99
N ASP A 249 -30.67 4.13 26.24
CA ASP A 249 -29.28 4.34 26.65
C ASP A 249 -28.40 3.08 26.37
N ASP A 250 -29.04 1.94 26.05
CA ASP A 250 -28.49 0.58 25.85
C ASP A 250 -29.41 -0.21 24.88
N SER A 251 -29.36 0.12 23.59
CA SER A 251 -30.36 -0.30 22.58
C SER A 251 -30.42 -1.81 22.32
N ASP A 252 -29.34 -2.56 22.55
CA ASP A 252 -29.35 -4.02 22.45
C ASP A 252 -29.48 -4.73 23.82
N GLY A 253 -29.37 -4.00 24.93
CA GLY A 253 -29.62 -4.49 26.27
C GLY A 253 -28.50 -5.41 26.78
N ASP A 254 -27.28 -5.24 26.29
CA ASP A 254 -26.13 -6.09 26.62
C ASP A 254 -25.34 -5.60 27.87
N THR A 255 -25.74 -4.45 28.42
CA THR A 255 -25.16 -3.74 29.59
C THR A 255 -23.97 -2.84 29.32
N ILE A 256 -23.52 -2.74 28.07
CA ILE A 256 -22.72 -1.63 27.57
C ILE A 256 -23.73 -0.49 27.25
N SER A 257 -23.27 0.68 26.85
CA SER A 257 -24.17 1.81 26.61
C SER A 257 -23.83 2.36 25.25
N ASP A 258 -24.84 2.80 24.51
CA ASP A 258 -24.73 3.31 23.15
C ASP A 258 -23.69 4.44 23.04
N LEU A 259 -23.55 5.25 24.09
CA LEU A 259 -22.51 6.30 24.22
C LEU A 259 -21.06 5.75 24.15
N ILE A 260 -20.85 4.51 24.58
CA ILE A 260 -19.58 3.80 24.61
C ILE A 260 -19.34 3.04 23.31
N GLU A 261 -20.32 2.27 22.84
CA GLU A 261 -20.22 1.45 21.62
C GLU A 261 -20.21 2.31 20.37
N THR A 262 -21.06 3.33 20.35
CA THR A 262 -21.27 4.29 19.27
C THR A 262 -21.81 3.65 17.98
N ALA A 263 -22.18 4.47 17.00
CA ALA A 263 -22.58 3.98 15.67
C ALA A 263 -21.41 3.44 14.80
N ARG A 264 -20.37 2.85 15.38
CA ARG A 264 -19.33 2.10 14.64
C ARG A 264 -19.94 0.82 14.05
N ASN A 265 -19.18 0.10 13.24
CA ASN A 265 -19.56 -1.18 12.68
C ASN A 265 -18.25 -1.97 12.54
N SER A 266 -17.86 -2.59 13.64
CA SER A 266 -16.52 -3.14 13.85
C SER A 266 -16.31 -4.42 13.02
N ASP A 267 -17.28 -5.34 13.01
CA ASP A 267 -17.23 -6.56 12.21
C ASP A 267 -17.56 -6.36 10.70
N GLY A 268 -18.14 -5.21 10.35
CA GLY A 268 -18.49 -4.82 8.98
C GLY A 268 -19.80 -5.43 8.48
N ASP A 269 -20.68 -5.88 9.36
CA ASP A 269 -21.96 -6.48 9.03
C ASP A 269 -23.06 -5.42 8.82
N ARG A 270 -24.34 -5.73 9.10
CA ARG A 270 -25.44 -4.78 8.93
C ARG A 270 -25.79 -3.97 10.17
N TYR A 271 -25.36 -4.38 11.34
CA TYR A 271 -25.66 -3.74 12.60
C TYR A 271 -24.48 -2.84 12.99
N PRO A 272 -24.75 -1.59 13.35
CA PRO A 272 -23.76 -0.80 14.08
C PRO A 272 -23.64 -1.29 15.53
N ASP A 273 -22.46 -1.10 16.13
CA ASP A 273 -22.06 -1.71 17.41
C ASP A 273 -23.13 -1.55 18.52
N PHE A 274 -23.71 -0.35 18.71
CA PHE A 274 -24.75 -0.09 19.74
C PHE A 274 -26.06 -0.90 19.61
N VAL A 275 -26.28 -1.62 18.50
CA VAL A 275 -27.43 -2.51 18.28
C VAL A 275 -26.99 -3.92 17.89
N ASP A 276 -25.71 -4.23 18.06
CA ASP A 276 -25.10 -5.51 17.71
C ASP A 276 -24.64 -6.27 18.94
N PHE A 277 -25.26 -7.43 19.17
CA PHE A 277 -24.97 -8.27 20.34
C PHE A 277 -23.58 -8.94 20.31
N ASP A 278 -22.85 -8.85 19.19
CA ASP A 278 -21.56 -9.51 18.89
C ASP A 278 -20.76 -8.60 17.92
N SER A 279 -20.37 -7.40 18.38
CA SER A 279 -19.88 -6.29 17.56
C SER A 279 -18.59 -6.57 16.78
N ASP A 280 -17.78 -7.55 17.21
CA ASP A 280 -16.59 -8.01 16.50
C ASP A 280 -16.83 -9.27 15.62
N GLY A 281 -18.02 -9.86 15.76
CA GLY A 281 -18.52 -11.04 15.05
C GLY A 281 -17.77 -12.32 15.39
N ASN A 282 -17.07 -12.39 16.53
CA ASN A 282 -16.25 -13.55 16.91
C ASN A 282 -17.09 -14.74 17.44
N GLY A 283 -18.37 -14.51 17.77
CA GLY A 283 -19.31 -15.50 18.29
C GLY A 283 -19.41 -15.56 19.82
N ILE A 284 -18.73 -14.65 20.52
CA ILE A 284 -18.88 -14.36 21.95
C ILE A 284 -19.68 -13.06 22.02
N LEU A 285 -20.78 -13.07 22.79
CA LEU A 285 -21.59 -11.86 22.93
C LEU A 285 -20.80 -10.78 23.70
N ASP A 286 -20.99 -9.53 23.33
CA ASP A 286 -20.35 -8.34 23.92
C ASP A 286 -20.50 -8.32 25.46
N SER A 287 -21.71 -8.58 25.96
CA SER A 287 -22.01 -8.82 27.38
C SER A 287 -21.13 -9.87 28.12
N ASN A 288 -20.48 -10.80 27.41
CA ASN A 288 -19.54 -11.78 27.98
C ASN A 288 -18.07 -11.39 27.81
N ASP A 289 -17.76 -10.51 26.85
CA ASP A 289 -16.44 -9.89 26.70
C ASP A 289 -16.27 -8.65 27.58
N PHE A 290 -17.37 -8.13 28.13
CA PHE A 290 -17.37 -7.01 29.06
C PHE A 290 -17.30 -7.45 30.54
N ASP A 291 -16.12 -7.34 31.18
CA ASP A 291 -16.00 -7.50 32.64
C ASP A 291 -16.34 -6.20 33.40
N ASN A 292 -17.62 -6.09 33.76
CA ASN A 292 -18.19 -5.03 34.59
C ASN A 292 -17.51 -4.84 35.98
N ALA A 293 -16.66 -5.76 36.46
CA ALA A 293 -16.11 -5.72 37.81
C ALA A 293 -15.07 -4.61 38.06
N ILE A 294 -14.47 -4.03 37.01
CA ILE A 294 -13.33 -3.10 37.12
C ILE A 294 -13.58 -1.70 36.56
N GLY A 295 -14.73 -1.44 35.92
CA GLY A 295 -15.06 -0.12 35.35
C GLY A 295 -14.10 0.33 34.24
N PHE A 296 -13.35 -0.62 33.68
CA PHE A 296 -12.53 -0.49 32.48
C PHE A 296 -13.04 -1.53 31.50
N MET A 297 -13.17 -1.16 30.23
CA MET A 297 -13.43 -2.10 29.15
C MET A 297 -12.27 -3.10 29.10
N GLN A 298 -12.57 -4.39 28.95
CA GLN A 298 -11.54 -5.39 28.74
C GLN A 298 -10.79 -5.08 27.44
N ASP A 299 -9.46 -5.17 27.48
CA ASP A 299 -8.54 -4.82 26.39
C ASP A 299 -7.31 -5.71 26.57
N THR A 300 -7.36 -6.89 25.95
CA THR A 300 -6.49 -8.03 26.24
C THR A 300 -5.05 -7.79 25.77
N ASP A 301 -4.84 -7.11 24.64
CA ASP A 301 -3.51 -6.77 24.11
C ASP A 301 -3.02 -5.35 24.47
N SER A 302 -3.90 -4.52 25.05
CA SER A 302 -3.64 -3.14 25.46
C SER A 302 -3.38 -2.16 24.29
N ASP A 303 -3.99 -2.36 23.13
CA ASP A 303 -3.91 -1.45 21.99
C ASP A 303 -4.88 -0.24 22.09
N GLY A 304 -5.83 -0.30 23.04
CA GLY A 304 -6.83 0.72 23.31
C GLY A 304 -8.17 0.52 22.62
N ILE A 305 -8.36 -0.59 21.90
CA ILE A 305 -9.64 -1.09 21.40
C ILE A 305 -10.18 -2.11 22.42
N PRO A 306 -11.43 -1.96 22.88
CA PRO A 306 -12.05 -2.95 23.75
C PRO A 306 -12.30 -4.29 23.07
N ASP A 307 -12.13 -5.40 23.80
CA ASP A 307 -12.28 -6.77 23.28
C ASP A 307 -13.60 -6.96 22.50
N TYR A 308 -14.74 -6.46 23.01
CA TYR A 308 -16.05 -6.60 22.34
C TYR A 308 -16.13 -5.91 20.94
N THR A 309 -15.18 -5.04 20.59
CA THR A 309 -15.06 -4.40 19.26
C THR A 309 -13.72 -4.69 18.58
N ASP A 310 -12.82 -5.40 19.24
CA ASP A 310 -11.51 -5.74 18.70
C ASP A 310 -11.65 -7.02 17.88
N MET A 311 -11.05 -7.04 16.70
CA MET A 311 -11.10 -8.23 15.83
C MET A 311 -9.89 -9.16 16.03
N ASP A 312 -8.94 -8.76 16.87
CA ASP A 312 -7.68 -9.46 17.17
C ASP A 312 -7.31 -9.23 18.65
N ASP A 313 -8.17 -9.67 19.58
CA ASP A 313 -8.12 -9.49 21.04
C ASP A 313 -6.70 -9.62 21.67
N ASP A 314 -5.87 -10.53 21.16
CA ASP A 314 -4.53 -10.81 21.68
C ASP A 314 -3.37 -10.20 20.89
N GLY A 315 -3.70 -9.44 19.83
CA GLY A 315 -2.77 -8.66 19.01
C GLY A 315 -1.78 -9.51 18.20
N ASP A 316 -2.09 -10.77 17.92
CA ASP A 316 -1.16 -11.68 17.24
C ASP A 316 -1.26 -11.69 15.70
N LEU A 317 -2.28 -11.00 15.17
CA LEU A 317 -2.70 -10.83 13.78
C LEU A 317 -3.48 -12.01 13.19
N LEU A 318 -4.01 -12.91 14.01
CA LEU A 318 -5.01 -13.89 13.62
C LEU A 318 -6.38 -13.43 14.13
N LEU A 319 -7.25 -13.04 13.19
CA LEU A 319 -8.63 -12.66 13.52
C LEU A 319 -9.30 -13.65 14.48
N ASP A 320 -10.03 -13.14 15.46
CA ASP A 320 -10.67 -13.95 16.52
C ASP A 320 -11.65 -14.97 15.95
N THR A 321 -12.39 -14.58 14.91
CA THR A 321 -13.24 -15.49 14.10
C THR A 321 -12.52 -16.71 13.51
N LEU A 322 -11.18 -16.66 13.44
CA LEU A 322 -10.31 -17.71 12.93
C LEU A 322 -9.41 -18.32 14.02
N ASP A 323 -9.42 -17.78 15.24
CA ASP A 323 -8.68 -18.30 16.39
C ASP A 323 -9.55 -19.23 17.25
N SER A 324 -8.93 -20.27 17.79
CA SER A 324 -9.54 -21.14 18.79
C SER A 324 -9.40 -20.63 20.23
N SER A 325 -8.54 -19.63 20.44
CA SER A 325 -8.17 -19.03 21.71
C SER A 325 -7.90 -17.52 21.51
N PRO A 326 -8.92 -16.71 21.19
CA PRO A 326 -8.77 -15.30 20.77
C PRO A 326 -8.04 -14.40 21.78
N LYS A 327 -8.04 -14.77 23.06
CA LYS A 327 -7.41 -14.01 24.15
C LYS A 327 -5.99 -14.48 24.52
N GLU A 328 -5.37 -15.36 23.73
CA GLU A 328 -4.11 -16.03 24.10
C GLU A 328 -3.14 -16.12 22.91
N PRO A 329 -2.06 -15.29 22.88
CA PRO A 329 -1.22 -15.14 21.71
C PRO A 329 -0.63 -16.43 21.15
N LEU A 330 -0.61 -16.54 19.83
CA LEU A 330 -0.06 -17.67 19.09
C LEU A 330 1.39 -17.98 19.47
N ILE A 331 1.61 -19.24 19.81
CA ILE A 331 2.95 -19.78 20.02
C ILE A 331 3.66 -20.07 18.70
N THR A 332 4.97 -19.79 18.67
CA THR A 332 5.81 -20.10 17.50
C THR A 332 6.09 -21.61 17.39
N SER A 333 5.92 -22.17 16.20
CA SER A 333 6.28 -23.53 15.84
C SER A 333 7.79 -23.71 15.79
N GLU A 334 8.30 -24.72 16.50
CA GLU A 334 9.71 -25.11 16.40
C GLU A 334 10.05 -25.90 15.11
N ASN A 335 9.03 -26.37 14.38
CA ASN A 335 9.19 -27.32 13.28
C ASN A 335 8.92 -26.73 11.89
N SER A 336 8.12 -25.67 11.80
CA SER A 336 7.69 -25.07 10.55
C SER A 336 8.40 -23.75 10.33
N LEU A 337 9.07 -23.61 9.17
CA LEU A 337 9.95 -22.48 8.88
C LEU A 337 9.68 -21.93 7.47
N LEU A 338 9.59 -20.62 7.34
CA LEU A 338 9.60 -19.88 6.08
C LEU A 338 11.03 -19.48 5.69
N ASN A 339 11.36 -19.72 4.41
CA ASN A 339 12.65 -19.37 3.81
C ASN A 339 12.58 -18.07 3.00
N GLY A 340 11.47 -17.84 2.30
CA GLY A 340 11.33 -16.65 1.45
C GLY A 340 10.17 -16.72 0.47
N VAL A 341 9.96 -15.60 -0.22
CA VAL A 341 8.89 -15.41 -1.19
C VAL A 341 9.47 -15.20 -2.58
N VAL A 342 8.82 -15.76 -3.59
CA VAL A 342 9.14 -15.55 -5.00
C VAL A 342 7.92 -14.93 -5.69
N TYR A 343 8.06 -13.72 -6.20
CA TYR A 343 7.06 -13.08 -7.05
C TYR A 343 7.30 -13.43 -8.52
N HIS A 344 6.27 -13.99 -9.16
CA HIS A 344 6.32 -14.40 -10.56
C HIS A 344 5.91 -13.24 -11.45
N ILE A 345 6.87 -12.68 -12.18
CA ILE A 345 6.66 -11.47 -12.98
C ILE A 345 6.12 -11.83 -14.37
N TYR A 346 6.91 -12.56 -15.16
CA TYR A 346 6.53 -13.01 -16.51
C TYR A 346 7.48 -14.10 -17.01
N GLY A 347 6.93 -15.15 -17.62
CA GLY A 347 7.71 -16.28 -18.11
C GLY A 347 8.52 -16.92 -16.98
N ASN A 348 9.85 -16.91 -17.12
CA ASN A 348 10.78 -17.42 -16.10
C ASN A 348 11.39 -16.31 -15.22
N SER A 349 10.96 -15.05 -15.37
CA SER A 349 11.46 -13.92 -14.58
C SER A 349 10.73 -13.83 -13.24
N TYR A 350 11.50 -13.68 -12.17
CA TYR A 350 10.99 -13.62 -10.80
C TYR A 350 11.76 -12.60 -9.96
N ALA A 351 11.13 -12.13 -8.88
CA ALA A 351 11.76 -11.32 -7.85
C ALA A 351 11.73 -12.04 -6.50
N MET A 352 12.84 -12.03 -5.78
CA MET A 352 12.96 -12.63 -4.45
C MET A 352 12.52 -11.64 -3.38
N ASN A 353 11.75 -12.11 -2.40
CA ASN A 353 11.21 -11.34 -1.27
C ASN A 353 10.52 -10.04 -1.68
N LYS A 354 9.89 -10.05 -2.85
CA LYS A 354 8.98 -9.00 -3.30
C LYS A 354 7.60 -9.60 -3.53
N MET A 355 6.59 -8.75 -3.52
CA MET A 355 5.23 -9.08 -3.90
C MET A 355 4.54 -7.86 -4.49
N MET A 356 3.43 -8.06 -5.19
CA MET A 356 2.63 -7.00 -5.79
C MET A 356 1.16 -7.31 -5.55
N PRO A 357 0.29 -6.32 -5.28
CA PRO A 357 -1.15 -6.55 -5.20
C PRO A 357 -1.67 -7.30 -6.44
N LYS A 358 -2.54 -8.29 -6.23
CA LYS A 358 -3.02 -9.24 -7.27
C LYS A 358 -1.94 -10.08 -7.96
N GLY A 359 -0.69 -10.00 -7.50
CA GLY A 359 0.43 -10.76 -8.02
C GLY A 359 0.47 -12.19 -7.48
N ALA A 360 0.83 -13.16 -8.32
CA ALA A 360 1.05 -14.53 -7.89
C ALA A 360 2.43 -14.67 -7.23
N ILE A 361 2.47 -15.24 -6.03
CA ILE A 361 3.69 -15.52 -5.30
C ILE A 361 3.80 -17.01 -4.94
N THR A 362 5.02 -17.49 -4.80
CA THR A 362 5.32 -18.77 -4.16
C THR A 362 6.08 -18.51 -2.87
N ILE A 363 5.55 -19.02 -1.77
CA ILE A 363 6.21 -19.02 -0.47
C ILE A 363 6.91 -20.38 -0.32
N SER A 364 8.16 -20.35 0.08
CA SER A 364 8.99 -21.54 0.29
C SER A 364 9.38 -21.68 1.75
N GLY A 365 9.49 -22.92 2.21
CA GLY A 365 9.80 -23.21 3.60
C GLY A 365 10.04 -24.69 3.86
N LYS A 366 9.84 -25.10 5.10
CA LYS A 366 9.95 -26.48 5.57
C LYS A 366 8.75 -26.82 6.47
N ASN A 367 8.20 -28.01 6.29
CA ASN A 367 7.06 -28.51 7.07
C ASN A 367 5.84 -27.56 7.03
N LEU A 368 5.53 -27.05 5.84
CA LEU A 368 4.39 -26.19 5.53
C LEU A 368 3.14 -27.02 5.21
N SER A 369 2.84 -28.02 6.05
CA SER A 369 1.71 -28.93 5.88
C SER A 369 0.88 -28.99 7.16
N GLY A 370 -0.42 -28.73 7.06
CA GLY A 370 -1.38 -28.80 8.15
C GLY A 370 -2.81 -28.90 7.61
N SER A 371 -3.78 -29.00 8.52
CA SER A 371 -5.20 -29.08 8.17
C SER A 371 -5.84 -27.71 8.04
N LEU A 372 -5.43 -26.76 8.89
CA LEU A 372 -5.86 -25.37 8.88
C LEU A 372 -4.64 -24.47 8.73
N MET A 373 -4.60 -23.70 7.65
CA MET A 373 -3.44 -22.88 7.32
C MET A 373 -3.85 -21.49 6.81
N TYR A 374 -3.19 -20.48 7.35
CA TYR A 374 -3.35 -19.08 6.96
C TYR A 374 -1.99 -18.47 6.64
N ILE A 375 -1.97 -17.58 5.65
CA ILE A 375 -0.88 -16.61 5.48
C ILE A 375 -1.34 -15.33 6.13
N VAL A 376 -0.49 -14.78 7.00
CA VAL A 376 -0.73 -13.51 7.65
C VAL A 376 0.26 -12.48 7.14
N LEU A 377 -0.29 -11.34 6.71
CA LEU A 377 0.47 -10.15 6.37
C LEU A 377 0.24 -9.12 7.47
N ASN A 378 1.31 -8.62 8.08
CA ASN A 378 1.24 -7.49 8.99
C ASN A 378 1.06 -6.19 8.21
N LYS A 379 -0.13 -6.06 7.61
CA LYS A 379 -0.64 -4.89 6.90
C LYS A 379 -2.15 -5.03 6.83
N LEU A 380 -2.86 -4.05 7.39
CA LEU A 380 -4.32 -3.99 7.35
C LEU A 380 -4.81 -3.88 5.88
N ASN A 381 -5.98 -4.45 5.62
CA ASN A 381 -6.67 -4.27 4.35
C ASN A 381 -7.28 -2.86 4.25
N ASP A 382 -8.01 -2.59 3.16
CA ASP A 382 -8.63 -1.28 2.95
C ASP A 382 -9.77 -0.98 3.95
N ASP A 383 -10.29 -2.00 4.63
CA ASP A 383 -11.32 -1.92 5.68
C ASP A 383 -10.70 -1.82 7.08
N GLY A 384 -9.37 -1.74 7.19
CA GLY A 384 -8.66 -1.64 8.48
C GLY A 384 -8.45 -2.96 9.22
N LYS A 385 -8.70 -4.11 8.59
CA LYS A 385 -8.63 -5.44 9.23
C LYS A 385 -7.32 -6.19 8.93
N PRO A 386 -6.82 -7.03 9.86
CA PRO A 386 -5.74 -7.98 9.57
C PRO A 386 -6.01 -8.84 8.32
N VAL A 387 -4.93 -9.22 7.62
CA VAL A 387 -5.04 -9.98 6.36
C VAL A 387 -4.69 -11.43 6.60
N ASN A 388 -5.73 -12.28 6.67
CA ASN A 388 -5.63 -13.72 6.89
C ASN A 388 -6.08 -14.49 5.65
N ILE A 389 -5.13 -15.00 4.86
CA ILE A 389 -5.44 -15.70 3.61
C ILE A 389 -5.44 -17.20 3.86
N ARG A 390 -6.61 -17.83 3.77
CA ARG A 390 -6.72 -19.29 3.88
C ARG A 390 -6.04 -19.97 2.69
N VAL A 391 -5.13 -20.90 2.98
CA VAL A 391 -4.35 -21.60 1.95
C VAL A 391 -4.36 -23.11 2.11
N SER A 392 -3.96 -23.80 1.05
CA SER A 392 -3.73 -25.24 1.05
C SER A 392 -2.34 -25.51 0.48
N ALA A 393 -1.63 -26.45 1.10
CA ALA A 393 -0.27 -26.76 0.70
C ALA A 393 -0.24 -27.50 -0.63
N LYS A 394 0.60 -27.04 -1.56
CA LYS A 394 0.87 -27.74 -2.82
C LYS A 394 1.74 -28.97 -2.58
N ASN A 395 2.68 -28.84 -1.64
CA ASN A 395 3.50 -29.90 -1.05
C ASN A 395 4.04 -29.39 0.30
N ASN A 396 4.82 -30.21 1.01
CA ASN A 396 5.31 -29.89 2.35
C ASN A 396 6.23 -28.67 2.45
N ASP A 397 6.71 -28.09 1.34
CA ASP A 397 7.74 -27.04 1.36
C ASP A 397 7.33 -25.79 0.56
N THR A 398 6.18 -25.78 -0.12
CA THR A 398 5.76 -24.66 -0.98
C THR A 398 4.27 -24.39 -0.93
N ILE A 399 3.94 -23.09 -0.87
CA ILE A 399 2.58 -22.56 -0.96
C ILE A 399 2.51 -21.60 -2.15
N GLU A 400 1.45 -21.69 -2.95
CA GLU A 400 1.14 -20.73 -4.00
C GLU A 400 -0.08 -19.91 -3.58
N VAL A 401 0.03 -18.59 -3.68
CA VAL A 401 -1.05 -17.68 -3.29
C VAL A 401 -1.02 -16.44 -4.19
N VAL A 402 -2.19 -15.83 -4.37
CA VAL A 402 -2.30 -14.51 -5.00
C VAL A 402 -2.37 -13.48 -3.88
N VAL A 403 -1.50 -12.48 -3.94
CA VAL A 403 -1.48 -11.39 -2.99
C VAL A 403 -2.81 -10.64 -3.08
N PRO A 404 -3.45 -10.29 -1.94
CA PRO A 404 -4.67 -9.50 -1.93
C PRO A 404 -4.52 -8.20 -2.71
N ASP A 405 -5.65 -7.67 -3.16
CA ASP A 405 -5.63 -6.30 -3.66
C ASP A 405 -5.48 -5.33 -2.49
N TYR A 406 -4.82 -4.21 -2.75
CA TYR A 406 -4.70 -3.10 -1.81
C TYR A 406 -5.03 -1.82 -2.58
N ALA A 407 -5.97 -0.99 -2.09
CA ALA A 407 -6.36 0.25 -2.74
C ALA A 407 -5.16 1.17 -2.89
N SER A 408 -4.32 1.24 -1.86
CA SER A 408 -3.07 2.00 -1.86
C SER A 408 -1.93 1.31 -1.10
N THR A 409 -0.70 1.60 -1.52
CA THR A 409 0.54 1.26 -0.84
C THR A 409 1.37 2.54 -0.70
N ASN A 410 2.35 2.55 0.21
CA ASN A 410 3.27 3.68 0.28
C ASN A 410 3.99 3.92 -1.06
N LEU A 411 4.25 5.19 -1.39
CA LEU A 411 5.00 5.55 -2.61
C LEU A 411 6.39 4.88 -2.58
N GLY A 412 6.71 4.12 -3.63
CA GLY A 412 7.94 3.32 -3.70
C GLY A 412 7.80 1.88 -3.17
N GLY A 413 6.64 1.54 -2.60
CA GLY A 413 6.41 0.29 -1.87
C GLY A 413 6.77 0.39 -0.39
N GLU A 414 6.52 -0.70 0.33
CA GLU A 414 6.73 -0.81 1.78
C GLU A 414 7.20 -2.21 2.18
N GLU A 415 7.91 -2.29 3.31
CA GLU A 415 8.28 -3.58 3.90
C GLU A 415 7.12 -4.09 4.75
N VAL A 416 6.69 -5.33 4.49
CA VAL A 416 5.62 -6.02 5.21
C VAL A 416 6.19 -7.28 5.84
N SER A 417 5.79 -7.56 7.08
CA SER A 417 6.10 -8.81 7.75
C SER A 417 5.10 -9.89 7.34
N LEU A 418 5.58 -11.06 6.97
CA LEU A 418 4.79 -12.22 6.58
C LEU A 418 5.13 -13.40 7.48
N PHE A 419 4.11 -14.08 7.98
CA PHE A 419 4.24 -15.40 8.61
C PHE A 419 3.08 -16.30 8.19
N MET A 420 3.17 -17.57 8.56
CA MET A 420 2.09 -18.53 8.38
C MET A 420 1.61 -19.04 9.73
N ILE A 421 0.34 -19.40 9.77
CA ILE A 421 -0.28 -20.13 10.88
C ILE A 421 -0.62 -21.52 10.36
N ILE A 422 -0.17 -22.54 11.08
CA ILE A 422 -0.39 -23.95 10.73
C ILE A 422 -0.90 -24.67 11.97
N ASP A 423 -2.17 -25.09 11.92
CA ASP A 423 -2.85 -25.80 13.00
C ASP A 423 -2.68 -25.10 14.37
N GLY A 424 -2.94 -23.79 14.42
CA GLY A 424 -2.87 -22.96 15.64
C GLY A 424 -1.46 -22.62 16.11
N LYS A 425 -0.46 -22.65 15.21
CA LYS A 425 0.92 -22.24 15.53
C LYS A 425 1.53 -21.37 14.45
N LYS A 426 2.20 -20.31 14.89
CA LYS A 426 2.89 -19.31 14.05
C LYS A 426 4.24 -19.83 13.56
N THR A 427 4.61 -19.61 12.30
CA THR A 427 5.99 -19.83 11.82
C THR A 427 6.90 -18.69 12.25
N ASN A 428 8.20 -18.75 11.90
CA ASN A 428 9.00 -17.53 11.89
C ASN A 428 8.40 -16.48 10.95
N THR A 429 8.64 -15.21 11.27
CA THR A 429 8.31 -14.07 10.42
C THR A 429 9.43 -13.80 9.43
N ILE A 430 9.07 -13.49 8.19
CA ILE A 430 9.98 -13.01 7.14
C ILE A 430 9.54 -11.63 6.66
N LYS A 431 10.49 -10.84 6.15
CA LYS A 431 10.23 -9.51 5.59
C LYS A 431 10.11 -9.59 4.07
N VAL A 432 9.09 -8.96 3.52
CA VAL A 432 8.78 -8.96 2.09
C VAL A 432 8.48 -7.52 1.65
N TRP A 433 9.01 -7.11 0.48
CA TRP A 433 8.73 -5.80 -0.08
C TRP A 433 7.43 -5.83 -0.89
N LEU A 434 6.38 -5.19 -0.40
CA LEU A 434 5.12 -4.97 -1.12
C LEU A 434 5.28 -3.78 -2.06
N MET A 435 5.28 -4.06 -3.36
CA MET A 435 5.40 -3.04 -4.39
C MET A 435 4.06 -2.37 -4.67
N ASP A 436 4.09 -1.10 -5.05
CA ASP A 436 2.91 -0.41 -5.56
C ASP A 436 2.44 -1.04 -6.87
N LYS A 437 1.12 -1.15 -7.04
CA LYS A 437 0.49 -1.75 -8.24
C LYS A 437 0.83 -1.02 -9.54
N LYS A 438 1.37 0.21 -9.49
CA LYS A 438 1.85 1.02 -10.63
C LYS A 438 3.39 1.02 -10.77
N THR A 439 4.10 0.23 -9.98
CA THR A 439 5.55 -0.02 -10.14
C THR A 439 5.81 -0.59 -11.54
N PRO A 440 6.77 -0.04 -12.31
CA PRO A 440 7.01 -0.48 -13.68
C PRO A 440 7.62 -1.87 -13.69
N ILE A 441 7.29 -2.64 -14.72
CA ILE A 441 7.85 -3.98 -14.92
C ILE A 441 8.66 -3.98 -16.20
N LEU A 442 9.90 -4.48 -16.13
CA LEU A 442 10.78 -4.67 -17.27
C LEU A 442 10.77 -6.13 -17.70
N TYR A 443 10.14 -6.44 -18.84
CA TYR A 443 10.08 -7.81 -19.36
C TYR A 443 11.29 -8.14 -20.22
N ASP A 444 11.64 -7.29 -21.19
CA ASP A 444 12.79 -7.48 -22.05
C ASP A 444 13.28 -6.18 -22.70
N ILE A 445 14.49 -6.22 -23.25
CA ILE A 445 15.04 -5.15 -24.10
C ILE A 445 15.56 -5.72 -25.42
N SER A 446 15.50 -4.89 -26.47
CA SER A 446 16.05 -5.23 -27.76
C SER A 446 16.75 -4.02 -28.40
N PRO A 447 18.02 -4.16 -28.84
CA PRO A 447 18.90 -5.32 -28.66
C PRO A 447 19.50 -5.39 -27.24
N LYS A 448 19.98 -6.57 -26.83
CA LYS A 448 20.74 -6.76 -25.56
C LYS A 448 22.21 -6.33 -25.65
N SER A 449 22.67 -5.99 -26.86
CA SER A 449 23.97 -5.38 -27.09
C SER A 449 23.85 -4.29 -28.14
N ALA A 450 24.36 -3.10 -27.84
CA ALA A 450 24.19 -1.92 -28.67
C ALA A 450 25.40 -0.99 -28.62
N LYS A 451 25.51 -0.10 -29.60
CA LYS A 451 26.45 1.01 -29.60
C LYS A 451 25.75 2.29 -29.14
N PRO A 452 26.46 3.25 -28.54
CA PRO A 452 25.89 4.56 -28.30
C PRO A 452 25.32 5.16 -29.59
N GLY A 453 24.17 5.82 -29.49
CA GLY A 453 23.38 6.32 -30.61
C GLY A 453 22.39 5.31 -31.22
N GLU A 454 22.46 4.02 -30.86
CA GLU A 454 21.46 3.03 -31.29
C GLU A 454 20.18 3.10 -30.44
N LEU A 455 19.05 2.77 -31.06
CA LEU A 455 17.75 2.72 -30.41
C LEU A 455 17.59 1.40 -29.64
N ILE A 456 17.21 1.50 -28.38
CA ILE A 456 16.84 0.38 -27.51
C ILE A 456 15.32 0.40 -27.34
N SER A 457 14.67 -0.69 -27.74
CA SER A 457 13.25 -0.94 -27.46
C SER A 457 13.09 -1.64 -26.11
N ILE A 458 12.13 -1.19 -25.32
CA ILE A 458 11.75 -1.75 -24.03
C ILE A 458 10.36 -2.38 -24.17
N ASN A 459 10.27 -3.64 -23.77
CA ASN A 459 9.01 -4.33 -23.53
C ASN A 459 8.79 -4.45 -22.02
N GLY A 460 7.65 -3.99 -21.53
CA GLY A 460 7.36 -3.92 -20.11
C GLY A 460 5.87 -3.81 -19.82
N ASP A 461 5.56 -3.35 -18.62
CA ASP A 461 4.20 -3.02 -18.20
C ASP A 461 4.20 -1.82 -17.27
N LYS A 462 3.05 -1.16 -17.15
CA LYS A 462 2.82 0.01 -16.29
C LYS A 462 3.74 1.19 -16.62
N LEU A 463 4.00 1.37 -17.92
CA LEU A 463 4.79 2.48 -18.44
C LEU A 463 3.88 3.68 -18.70
N PHE A 464 4.27 4.84 -18.17
CA PHE A 464 3.54 6.09 -18.39
C PHE A 464 4.52 7.27 -18.44
N GLN A 465 4.03 8.43 -18.88
CA GLN A 465 4.83 9.65 -18.98
C GLN A 465 5.52 9.98 -17.65
N GLY A 466 6.85 10.09 -17.69
CA GLY A 466 7.70 10.27 -16.51
C GLY A 466 8.40 9.00 -16.00
N THR A 467 8.12 7.83 -16.59
CA THR A 467 8.93 6.61 -16.35
C THR A 467 10.31 6.79 -17.00
N GLN A 468 11.37 6.49 -16.26
CA GLN A 468 12.76 6.64 -16.70
C GLN A 468 13.45 5.28 -16.69
N ALA A 469 14.55 5.16 -17.44
CA ALA A 469 15.46 4.04 -17.31
C ALA A 469 16.73 4.47 -16.58
N THR A 470 17.31 3.56 -15.81
CA THR A 470 18.63 3.74 -15.20
C THR A 470 19.55 2.64 -15.70
N LEU A 471 20.69 3.00 -16.30
CA LEU A 471 21.73 2.08 -16.72
C LEU A 471 22.98 2.31 -15.87
N GLY A 472 23.27 1.39 -14.95
CA GLY A 472 24.32 1.62 -13.94
C GLY A 472 23.97 2.82 -13.05
N ASN A 473 24.76 3.91 -13.14
CA ASN A 473 24.50 5.16 -12.39
C ASN A 473 23.87 6.26 -13.25
N SER A 474 23.59 6.00 -14.53
CA SER A 474 23.09 7.01 -15.47
C SER A 474 21.58 6.90 -15.63
N SER A 475 20.88 8.02 -15.43
CA SER A 475 19.45 8.13 -15.75
C SER A 475 19.24 8.49 -17.22
N ILE A 476 18.26 7.86 -17.84
CA ILE A 476 17.91 7.95 -19.25
C ILE A 476 16.41 8.23 -19.36
N GLN A 477 16.06 9.29 -20.07
CA GLN A 477 14.67 9.61 -20.38
C GLN A 477 14.13 8.66 -21.45
N LEU A 478 12.90 8.19 -21.28
CA LEU A 478 12.23 7.28 -22.19
C LEU A 478 11.23 8.00 -23.07
N GLU A 479 11.12 7.56 -24.32
CA GLU A 479 9.96 7.79 -25.16
C GLU A 479 8.94 6.67 -24.88
N VAL A 480 7.88 6.98 -24.13
CA VAL A 480 6.82 6.03 -23.80
C VAL A 480 5.82 5.96 -24.94
N LEU A 481 5.73 4.81 -25.59
CA LEU A 481 4.86 4.56 -26.75
C LEU A 481 3.47 4.04 -26.34
N GLY A 482 3.37 3.47 -25.14
CA GLY A 482 2.15 2.95 -24.55
C GLY A 482 2.41 2.28 -23.20
N PRO A 483 1.39 1.66 -22.57
CA PRO A 483 1.53 1.06 -21.25
C PRO A 483 2.54 -0.10 -21.19
N ASN A 484 2.82 -0.74 -22.32
CA ASN A 484 3.70 -1.91 -22.39
C ASN A 484 4.99 -1.69 -23.20
N ASN A 485 5.14 -0.55 -23.87
CA ASN A 485 6.25 -0.31 -24.78
C ASN A 485 6.85 1.08 -24.57
N ALA A 486 8.16 1.14 -24.50
CA ALA A 486 8.93 2.38 -24.51
C ALA A 486 10.22 2.19 -25.32
N GLN A 487 10.92 3.28 -25.59
CA GLN A 487 12.23 3.22 -26.24
C GLN A 487 13.12 4.38 -25.80
N PHE A 488 14.42 4.22 -26.00
CA PHE A 488 15.39 5.30 -25.84
C PHE A 488 16.57 5.13 -26.78
N THR A 489 17.24 6.22 -27.12
CA THR A 489 18.53 6.17 -27.80
C THR A 489 19.63 6.07 -26.77
N LEU A 490 20.51 5.07 -26.89
CA LEU A 490 21.59 4.83 -25.94
C LEU A 490 22.55 6.04 -25.88
N PRO A 491 22.71 6.72 -24.72
CA PRO A 491 23.57 7.90 -24.62
C PRO A 491 25.05 7.62 -24.94
N GLU A 492 25.75 8.63 -25.47
CA GLU A 492 27.17 8.54 -25.88
C GLU A 492 28.11 8.06 -24.77
N ASP A 493 27.88 8.47 -23.53
CA ASP A 493 28.68 8.19 -22.35
C ASP A 493 28.32 6.87 -21.64
N SER A 494 27.35 6.11 -22.17
CA SER A 494 26.88 4.85 -21.58
C SER A 494 27.94 3.76 -21.50
N THR A 495 27.90 2.95 -20.44
CA THR A 495 28.68 1.71 -20.28
C THR A 495 27.77 0.51 -20.10
N SER A 496 28.28 -0.70 -20.33
CA SER A 496 27.55 -1.93 -20.02
C SER A 496 27.12 -1.97 -18.56
N GLY A 497 25.91 -2.44 -18.30
CA GLY A 497 25.37 -2.48 -16.94
C GLY A 497 23.95 -3.02 -16.84
N ASN A 498 23.46 -3.08 -15.60
CA ASN A 498 22.08 -3.37 -15.30
C ASN A 498 21.19 -2.19 -15.67
N LEU A 499 20.22 -2.43 -16.53
CA LEU A 499 19.15 -1.51 -16.88
C LEU A 499 17.93 -1.78 -16.01
N ALA A 500 17.43 -0.77 -15.31
CA ALA A 500 16.17 -0.80 -14.56
C ALA A 500 15.22 0.29 -15.09
N LEU A 501 13.92 0.12 -14.88
CA LEU A 501 12.92 1.17 -15.08
C LEU A 501 12.50 1.72 -13.72
N SER A 502 12.27 3.01 -13.61
CA SER A 502 11.79 3.63 -12.39
C SER A 502 10.75 4.70 -12.66
N ASN A 503 9.80 4.83 -11.74
CA ASN A 503 8.84 5.92 -11.66
C ASN A 503 8.60 6.28 -10.19
N GLN A 504 7.65 7.18 -9.90
CA GLN A 504 7.33 7.58 -8.53
C GLN A 504 6.79 6.46 -7.62
N TYR A 505 6.33 5.35 -8.20
CA TYR A 505 5.74 4.22 -7.50
C TYR A 505 6.74 3.11 -7.20
N GLY A 506 7.87 3.07 -7.91
CA GLY A 506 8.94 2.11 -7.62
C GLY A 506 9.92 1.88 -8.76
N THR A 507 10.74 0.85 -8.60
CA THR A 507 11.78 0.44 -9.57
C THR A 507 11.57 -1.02 -9.97
N SER A 508 11.72 -1.31 -11.26
CA SER A 508 11.62 -2.65 -11.82
C SER A 508 12.81 -3.53 -11.46
N GLU A 509 12.72 -4.81 -11.80
CA GLU A 509 13.89 -5.68 -11.93
C GLU A 509 14.83 -5.20 -13.04
N THR A 510 16.06 -5.74 -13.04
CA THR A 510 17.12 -5.30 -13.97
C THR A 510 17.38 -6.29 -15.10
N ILE A 511 17.71 -5.77 -16.29
CA ILE A 511 18.25 -6.56 -17.40
C ILE A 511 19.65 -6.05 -17.76
N TRP A 512 20.59 -6.97 -17.95
CA TRP A 512 21.94 -6.61 -18.38
C TRP A 512 21.96 -6.14 -19.86
N LEU A 513 22.43 -4.92 -20.11
CA LEU A 513 22.66 -4.35 -21.44
C LEU A 513 24.17 -4.24 -21.72
N ASN A 514 24.62 -4.80 -22.84
CA ASN A 514 26.02 -4.73 -23.26
C ASN A 514 26.28 -3.55 -24.21
N VAL A 515 26.96 -2.52 -23.73
CA VAL A 515 27.37 -1.36 -24.55
C VAL A 515 28.71 -1.65 -25.22
N THR A 516 28.73 -1.62 -26.55
CA THR A 516 29.95 -1.83 -27.33
C THR A 516 30.45 -0.51 -27.92
N ARG A 517 31.76 -0.28 -27.86
CA ARG A 517 32.41 0.86 -28.51
C ARG A 517 33.52 0.36 -29.42
N THR A 518 33.80 1.11 -30.48
CA THR A 518 34.88 0.78 -31.41
C THR A 518 35.87 1.94 -31.42
N ILE A 519 37.09 1.69 -30.97
CA ILE A 519 38.11 2.71 -30.75
C ILE A 519 39.40 2.39 -31.51
N PRO A 520 40.13 3.40 -32.02
CA PRO A 520 41.37 3.15 -32.75
C PRO A 520 42.51 2.77 -31.82
N VAL A 521 43.38 1.88 -32.30
CA VAL A 521 44.67 1.56 -31.69
C VAL A 521 45.71 2.57 -32.20
N THR A 522 46.52 3.11 -31.30
CA THR A 522 47.64 4.00 -31.62
C THR A 522 48.92 3.44 -31.04
N VAL A 523 49.94 3.29 -31.87
CA VAL A 523 51.29 2.90 -31.44
C VAL A 523 52.20 4.12 -31.51
N SER A 524 52.77 4.49 -30.36
CA SER A 524 53.65 5.66 -30.19
C SER A 524 54.86 5.25 -29.35
N ILE A 525 55.87 4.68 -30.01
CA ILE A 525 57.03 4.04 -29.36
C ILE A 525 58.35 4.70 -29.77
N PRO A 526 59.41 4.60 -28.93
CA PRO A 526 60.74 5.11 -29.27
C PRO A 526 61.34 4.45 -30.53
N GLU A 527 62.23 5.15 -31.24
CA GLU A 527 62.83 4.67 -32.50
C GLU A 527 63.54 3.31 -32.38
N GLN A 528 64.05 2.97 -31.20
CA GLN A 528 64.70 1.69 -30.92
C GLN A 528 63.80 0.48 -31.25
N TYR A 529 62.48 0.63 -31.09
CA TYR A 529 61.52 -0.43 -31.38
C TYR A 529 61.37 -0.70 -32.88
N ASN A 530 61.77 0.23 -33.76
CA ASN A 530 61.72 0.03 -35.21
C ASN A 530 62.71 -1.04 -35.71
N ALA A 531 63.70 -1.41 -34.89
CA ALA A 531 64.64 -2.49 -35.22
C ALA A 531 64.05 -3.90 -34.98
N LEU A 532 62.91 -4.00 -34.29
CA LEU A 532 62.25 -5.28 -34.03
C LEU A 532 61.48 -5.75 -35.27
N ASN A 533 61.73 -6.99 -35.68
CA ASN A 533 61.01 -7.64 -36.77
C ASN A 533 60.01 -8.65 -36.22
N GLY A 534 58.78 -8.60 -36.74
CA GLY A 534 57.71 -9.53 -36.37
C GLY A 534 57.97 -10.99 -36.81
N PRO A 535 56.95 -11.87 -36.66
CA PRO A 535 55.54 -11.53 -36.52
C PRO A 535 55.17 -11.02 -35.11
N PHE A 536 54.41 -9.93 -35.07
CA PHE A 536 53.73 -9.41 -33.87
C PHE A 536 52.26 -9.78 -33.88
N LYS A 537 51.70 -10.18 -32.73
CA LYS A 537 50.30 -10.58 -32.56
C LYS A 537 49.64 -9.76 -31.44
N LEU A 538 48.39 -9.33 -31.66
CA LEU A 538 47.56 -8.68 -30.65
C LEU A 538 46.81 -9.73 -29.82
N SER A 539 46.60 -9.48 -28.52
CA SER A 539 45.86 -10.40 -27.66
C SER A 539 44.39 -10.60 -28.09
N PHE A 540 43.80 -9.64 -28.81
CA PHE A 540 42.42 -9.70 -29.31
C PHE A 540 42.30 -10.03 -30.81
N SER A 541 43.40 -10.34 -31.51
CA SER A 541 43.36 -10.64 -32.95
C SER A 541 44.37 -11.70 -33.36
N ASP A 542 43.96 -12.61 -34.24
CA ASP A 542 44.87 -13.61 -34.82
C ASP A 542 45.74 -13.10 -35.97
N LYS A 543 45.51 -11.86 -36.44
CA LYS A 543 46.31 -11.25 -37.49
C LYS A 543 47.71 -10.89 -36.98
N THR A 544 48.73 -11.18 -37.78
CA THR A 544 50.13 -10.87 -37.48
C THR A 544 50.65 -9.69 -38.30
N TYR A 545 51.62 -8.98 -37.73
CA TYR A 545 52.23 -7.76 -38.31
C TYR A 545 53.74 -7.88 -38.35
N THR A 546 54.36 -7.39 -39.42
CA THR A 546 55.83 -7.40 -39.55
C THR A 546 56.46 -6.23 -38.79
N ASN A 547 55.82 -5.06 -38.76
CA ASN A 547 56.26 -3.89 -38.02
C ASN A 547 55.22 -3.46 -36.99
N LEU A 548 55.67 -2.94 -35.85
CA LEU A 548 54.78 -2.45 -34.78
C LEU A 548 53.95 -1.23 -35.22
N ASN A 549 54.50 -0.36 -36.07
CA ASN A 549 53.78 0.83 -36.55
C ASN A 549 52.57 0.48 -37.45
N ASP A 550 52.58 -0.69 -38.10
CA ASP A 550 51.47 -1.17 -38.96
C ASP A 550 50.23 -1.56 -38.14
N ILE A 551 50.36 -1.63 -36.81
CA ILE A 551 49.26 -1.90 -35.86
C ILE A 551 48.43 -0.63 -35.60
N SER A 552 49.02 0.55 -35.77
CA SER A 552 48.33 1.82 -35.57
C SER A 552 47.19 1.98 -36.58
N GLY A 553 46.00 2.38 -36.12
CA GLY A 553 44.78 2.51 -36.92
C GLY A 553 43.88 1.28 -36.94
N ILE A 554 44.29 0.14 -36.36
CA ILE A 554 43.39 -1.00 -36.15
C ILE A 554 42.27 -0.60 -35.19
N MET A 555 41.06 -1.08 -35.43
CA MET A 555 39.94 -0.86 -34.52
C MET A 555 39.87 -1.95 -33.46
N TYR A 556 39.74 -1.54 -32.20
CA TYR A 556 39.46 -2.40 -31.07
C TYR A 556 38.01 -2.22 -30.63
N GLN A 557 37.32 -3.33 -30.37
CA GLN A 557 35.96 -3.29 -29.86
C GLN A 557 35.98 -3.47 -28.34
N ILE A 558 35.62 -2.44 -27.60
CA ILE A 558 35.44 -2.51 -26.15
C ILE A 558 34.18 -3.33 -25.90
N GLN A 559 34.32 -4.42 -25.14
CA GLN A 559 33.25 -5.31 -24.72
C GLN A 559 33.29 -5.62 -23.21
N GLN A 560 34.33 -5.16 -22.52
CA GLN A 560 34.61 -5.40 -21.11
C GLN A 560 33.92 -4.38 -20.21
N THR A 561 33.58 -4.82 -19.00
CA THR A 561 32.91 -4.02 -17.95
C THR A 561 33.88 -3.32 -17.00
N GLY A 562 35.14 -3.74 -17.00
CA GLY A 562 36.21 -3.24 -16.16
C GLY A 562 37.52 -3.07 -16.93
N PRO A 563 38.60 -2.68 -16.24
CA PRO A 563 39.91 -2.54 -16.86
C PRO A 563 40.47 -3.91 -17.28
N ASP A 564 41.06 -3.97 -18.47
CA ASP A 564 41.72 -5.17 -18.99
C ASP A 564 43.10 -4.81 -19.57
N THR A 565 43.97 -5.80 -19.80
CA THR A 565 45.29 -5.59 -20.41
C THR A 565 45.33 -6.10 -21.83
N ILE A 566 45.61 -5.19 -22.77
CA ILE A 566 45.90 -5.55 -24.16
C ILE A 566 47.40 -5.74 -24.34
N ILE A 567 47.79 -6.83 -25.01
CA ILE A 567 49.19 -7.24 -25.18
C ILE A 567 49.51 -7.36 -26.68
N ILE A 568 50.68 -6.89 -27.06
CA ILE A 568 51.35 -7.22 -28.32
C ILE A 568 52.51 -8.15 -28.01
N SER A 569 52.51 -9.35 -28.59
CA SER A 569 53.57 -10.35 -28.42
C SER A 569 54.30 -10.64 -29.73
N ASN A 570 55.55 -11.11 -29.64
CA ASN A 570 56.32 -11.59 -30.80
C ASN A 570 56.07 -13.08 -31.10
N ALA A 571 56.79 -13.63 -32.07
CA ALA A 571 56.72 -15.05 -32.46
C ALA A 571 56.99 -16.07 -31.34
N LYS A 572 57.73 -15.66 -30.28
CA LYS A 572 58.03 -16.50 -29.12
C LYS A 572 57.01 -16.34 -27.99
N ASN A 573 55.89 -15.65 -28.24
CA ASN A 573 54.90 -15.21 -27.26
C ASN A 573 55.48 -14.30 -26.16
N THR A 574 56.65 -13.68 -26.40
CA THR A 574 57.20 -12.67 -25.50
C THR A 574 56.42 -11.37 -25.67
N ARG A 575 55.97 -10.78 -24.55
CA ARG A 575 55.31 -9.47 -24.52
C ARG A 575 56.29 -8.38 -24.95
N VAL A 576 55.91 -7.58 -25.95
CA VAL A 576 56.71 -6.48 -26.49
C VAL A 576 56.12 -5.13 -26.09
N LEU A 577 54.80 -4.96 -26.25
CA LEU A 577 54.05 -3.79 -25.81
C LEU A 577 52.81 -4.24 -25.05
N SER A 578 52.35 -3.42 -24.10
CA SER A 578 51.10 -3.65 -23.40
C SER A 578 50.45 -2.34 -22.97
N THR A 579 49.15 -2.37 -22.74
CA THR A 579 48.44 -1.25 -22.12
C THR A 579 47.26 -1.78 -21.32
N ILE A 580 46.86 -1.02 -20.30
CA ILE A 580 45.58 -1.22 -19.62
C ILE A 580 44.54 -0.41 -20.40
N ILE A 581 43.37 -0.99 -20.63
CA ILE A 581 42.25 -0.37 -21.35
C ILE A 581 41.02 -0.32 -20.44
N TYR A 582 40.29 0.78 -20.45
CA TYR A 582 39.07 0.99 -19.68
C TYR A 582 37.82 1.00 -20.58
N PRO A 583 36.61 0.74 -20.03
CA PRO A 583 35.36 0.79 -20.78
C PRO A 583 35.07 2.14 -21.48
N ASN A 584 35.64 3.24 -20.96
CA ASN A 584 35.42 4.60 -21.44
C ASN A 584 36.61 5.20 -22.20
N ASP A 585 37.63 4.40 -22.53
CA ASP A 585 38.76 4.93 -23.30
C ASP A 585 38.35 5.24 -24.73
N GLU A 586 38.86 6.35 -25.28
CA GLU A 586 38.59 6.79 -26.65
C GLU A 586 39.57 6.17 -27.67
N LYS A 587 40.67 5.58 -27.21
CA LYS A 587 41.71 4.93 -28.02
C LYS A 587 42.52 3.94 -27.19
N VAL A 588 43.06 2.91 -27.85
CA VAL A 588 44.05 2.02 -27.24
C VAL A 588 45.44 2.61 -27.50
N LEU A 589 46.11 3.13 -26.48
CA LEU A 589 47.44 3.73 -26.64
C LEU A 589 48.55 2.77 -26.20
N PHE A 590 49.40 2.36 -27.14
CA PHE A 590 50.65 1.69 -26.83
C PHE A 590 51.81 2.68 -26.89
N ASN A 591 52.41 2.95 -25.74
CA ASN A 591 53.67 3.68 -25.64
C ASN A 591 54.56 3.03 -24.56
N LEU A 592 55.74 3.61 -24.32
CA LEU A 592 56.66 3.08 -23.32
C LEU A 592 56.05 3.12 -21.91
N GLU A 593 55.36 4.20 -21.56
CA GLU A 593 54.75 4.39 -20.24
C GLU A 593 53.61 3.39 -19.97
N SER A 594 52.66 3.27 -20.89
CA SER A 594 51.53 2.32 -20.82
C SER A 594 52.04 0.88 -20.70
N THR A 595 53.15 0.57 -21.38
CA THR A 595 53.78 -0.75 -21.33
C THR A 595 54.40 -1.02 -19.96
N ILE A 596 55.14 -0.06 -19.39
CA ILE A 596 55.73 -0.22 -18.06
C ILE A 596 54.64 -0.33 -16.98
N GLN A 597 53.60 0.49 -17.06
CA GLN A 597 52.43 0.40 -16.16
C GLN A 597 51.77 -0.98 -16.25
N ALA A 598 51.46 -1.44 -17.46
CA ALA A 598 50.85 -2.75 -17.67
C ALA A 598 51.76 -3.90 -17.21
N ILE A 599 53.08 -3.83 -17.41
CA ILE A 599 54.03 -4.83 -16.88
C ILE A 599 53.98 -4.90 -15.35
N ALA A 600 53.95 -3.75 -14.67
CA ALA A 600 53.89 -3.69 -13.21
C ALA A 600 52.58 -4.24 -12.64
N LEU A 601 51.47 -4.06 -13.37
CA LEU A 601 50.12 -4.24 -12.84
C LEU A 601 49.32 -5.41 -13.44
N THR A 602 49.76 -6.02 -14.55
CA THR A 602 49.01 -7.15 -15.15
C THR A 602 48.79 -8.24 -14.10
N GLY A 603 47.55 -8.73 -13.97
CA GLY A 603 47.16 -9.74 -12.99
C GLY A 603 46.91 -9.18 -11.58
N PHE A 604 47.60 -8.10 -11.18
CA PHE A 604 47.36 -7.42 -9.90
C PHE A 604 46.06 -6.61 -9.90
N ILE A 605 45.71 -6.05 -11.05
CA ILE A 605 44.47 -5.27 -11.23
C ILE A 605 43.28 -6.13 -11.69
N GLN A 606 43.49 -7.43 -11.85
CA GLN A 606 42.45 -8.34 -12.29
C GLN A 606 41.31 -8.33 -11.27
N ASP A 607 40.08 -8.22 -11.76
CA ASP A 607 38.83 -8.15 -10.96
C ASP A 607 38.69 -6.91 -10.06
N LYS A 608 39.55 -5.89 -10.20
CA LYS A 608 39.40 -4.61 -9.48
C LYS A 608 38.49 -3.64 -10.24
N PRO A 609 37.62 -2.88 -9.54
CA PRO A 609 36.78 -1.87 -10.18
C PRO A 609 37.64 -0.74 -10.77
N SER A 610 37.16 -0.12 -11.86
CA SER A 610 37.88 0.94 -12.60
C SER A 610 38.39 2.08 -11.70
N GLU A 611 37.64 2.48 -10.67
CA GLU A 611 38.07 3.52 -9.73
C GLU A 611 39.31 3.12 -8.92
N GLU A 612 39.36 1.88 -8.44
CA GLU A 612 40.49 1.38 -7.65
C GLU A 612 41.75 1.31 -8.52
N VAL A 613 41.61 0.84 -9.77
CA VAL A 613 42.73 0.76 -10.70
C VAL A 613 43.27 2.15 -11.06
N LYS A 614 42.40 3.15 -11.24
CA LYS A 614 42.83 4.55 -11.41
C LYS A 614 43.63 5.06 -10.21
N ARG A 615 43.15 4.80 -8.99
CA ARG A 615 43.90 5.15 -7.76
C ARG A 615 45.27 4.46 -7.69
N ILE A 616 45.35 3.20 -8.10
CA ILE A 616 46.63 2.45 -8.18
C ILE A 616 47.58 3.10 -9.18
N LEU A 617 47.10 3.49 -10.37
CA LEU A 617 47.91 4.18 -11.37
C LEU A 617 48.43 5.54 -10.85
N ASP A 618 47.58 6.31 -10.14
CA ASP A 618 47.98 7.59 -9.53
C ASP A 618 49.04 7.44 -8.42
N LEU A 619 49.13 6.24 -7.82
CA LEU A 619 50.15 5.91 -6.82
C LEU A 619 51.48 5.51 -7.46
N LEU A 620 51.48 4.87 -8.64
CA LEU A 620 52.68 4.31 -9.26
C LEU A 620 53.90 5.27 -9.28
N PRO A 621 53.78 6.55 -9.67
CA PRO A 621 54.93 7.46 -9.67
C PRO A 621 55.58 7.66 -8.28
N LYS A 622 54.82 7.41 -7.20
CA LYS A 622 55.28 7.54 -5.81
C LYS A 622 55.92 6.24 -5.28
N ILE A 623 55.85 5.14 -6.02
CA ILE A 623 56.40 3.83 -5.63
C ILE A 623 57.88 3.79 -6.01
N ASN A 624 58.75 3.48 -5.05
CA ASN A 624 60.20 3.52 -5.28
C ASN A 624 60.62 2.40 -6.25
N SER A 625 60.10 1.19 -6.05
CA SER A 625 60.39 0.06 -6.94
C SER A 625 59.86 0.26 -8.37
N TYR A 626 58.81 1.07 -8.56
CA TYR A 626 58.31 1.43 -9.89
C TYR A 626 59.28 2.35 -10.63
N ASN A 627 59.84 3.34 -9.93
CA ASN A 627 60.88 4.21 -10.50
C ASN A 627 62.16 3.42 -10.87
N LYS A 628 62.55 2.43 -10.05
CA LYS A 628 63.64 1.50 -10.39
C LYS A 628 63.34 0.67 -11.63
N LEU A 629 62.10 0.20 -11.81
CA LEU A 629 61.67 -0.51 -13.01
C LEU A 629 61.75 0.38 -14.26
N ILE A 630 61.32 1.64 -14.17
CA ILE A 630 61.47 2.62 -15.25
C ILE A 630 62.94 2.78 -15.64
N ASP A 631 63.83 2.97 -14.67
CA ASP A 631 65.28 3.14 -14.92
C ASP A 631 65.93 1.89 -15.52
N TYR A 632 65.54 0.71 -15.03
CA TYR A 632 65.98 -0.57 -15.56
C TYR A 632 65.62 -0.70 -17.05
N ILE A 633 64.34 -0.45 -17.36
CA ILE A 633 63.83 -0.55 -18.72
C ILE A 633 64.53 0.46 -19.62
N LYS A 634 64.59 1.74 -19.23
CA LYS A 634 65.25 2.79 -20.03
C LYS A 634 66.71 2.48 -20.37
N LYS A 635 67.47 1.87 -19.46
CA LYS A 635 68.88 1.48 -19.70
C LYS A 635 69.03 0.23 -20.56
N GLY A 636 68.02 -0.65 -20.58
CA GLY A 636 68.06 -1.93 -21.28
C GLY A 636 67.49 -1.88 -22.70
N ILE A 637 66.59 -0.94 -23.02
CA ILE A 637 65.95 -0.88 -24.36
C ILE A 637 66.96 -0.69 -25.50
N ASP A 638 68.09 -0.01 -25.25
CA ASP A 638 69.13 0.21 -26.27
C ASP A 638 69.98 -1.05 -26.53
N LYS A 639 69.85 -2.09 -25.71
CA LYS A 639 70.66 -3.31 -25.78
C LYS A 639 69.87 -4.54 -26.19
N ASP A 640 68.76 -4.81 -25.51
CA ASP A 640 67.92 -5.99 -25.71
C ASP A 640 66.50 -5.69 -25.23
N ILE A 641 65.64 -5.23 -26.15
CA ILE A 641 64.25 -4.85 -25.83
C ILE A 641 63.48 -6.06 -25.31
N GLU A 642 63.56 -7.21 -26.00
CA GLU A 642 62.78 -8.41 -25.66
C GLU A 642 63.17 -8.98 -24.30
N GLY A 643 64.48 -9.06 -24.00
CA GLY A 643 64.98 -9.54 -22.72
C GLY A 643 64.76 -8.56 -21.55
N THR A 644 64.83 -7.26 -21.81
CA THR A 644 64.62 -6.21 -20.79
C THR A 644 63.15 -6.08 -20.39
N MET A 645 62.23 -6.30 -21.34
CA MET A 645 60.78 -6.16 -21.11
C MET A 645 60.11 -7.47 -20.68
N SER A 646 60.83 -8.60 -20.73
CA SER A 646 60.27 -9.89 -20.38
C SER A 646 59.96 -10.00 -18.89
N VAL A 647 58.72 -10.35 -18.55
CA VAL A 647 58.32 -10.68 -17.18
C VAL A 647 58.97 -11.96 -16.64
N THR A 648 59.58 -12.77 -17.50
CA THR A 648 60.37 -13.94 -17.09
C THR A 648 61.81 -13.57 -16.70
N ASN A 649 62.22 -12.32 -16.95
CA ASN A 649 63.50 -11.82 -16.44
C ASN A 649 63.41 -11.66 -14.93
N MET A 650 64.30 -12.34 -14.21
CA MET A 650 64.27 -12.41 -12.75
C MET A 650 64.39 -11.02 -12.07
N GLN A 651 65.09 -10.07 -12.68
CA GLN A 651 65.18 -8.70 -12.13
C GLN A 651 63.85 -7.94 -12.30
N VAL A 652 63.18 -8.11 -13.44
CA VAL A 652 61.85 -7.52 -13.70
C VAL A 652 60.80 -8.15 -12.79
N ALA A 653 60.81 -9.47 -12.63
CA ALA A 653 59.87 -10.19 -11.77
C ALA A 653 59.96 -9.76 -10.30
N VAL A 654 61.19 -9.59 -9.77
CA VAL A 654 61.40 -9.08 -8.40
C VAL A 654 60.86 -7.65 -8.25
N LEU A 655 61.14 -6.76 -9.21
CA LEU A 655 60.63 -5.40 -9.18
C LEU A 655 59.09 -5.35 -9.24
N ILE A 656 58.46 -6.17 -10.08
CA ILE A 656 56.99 -6.29 -10.15
C ILE A 656 56.43 -6.69 -8.78
N TYR A 657 57.01 -7.71 -8.15
CA TYR A 657 56.59 -8.15 -6.82
C TYR A 657 56.72 -7.02 -5.79
N ASP A 658 57.88 -6.35 -5.73
CA ASP A 658 58.12 -5.25 -4.79
C ASP A 658 57.15 -4.07 -5.00
N ILE A 659 56.85 -3.72 -6.26
CA ILE A 659 55.86 -2.70 -6.62
C ILE A 659 54.49 -3.03 -6.04
N GLN A 660 54.02 -4.27 -6.24
CA GLN A 660 52.70 -4.71 -5.78
C GLN A 660 52.61 -4.74 -4.25
N GLN A 661 53.70 -5.11 -3.55
CA GLN A 661 53.77 -5.04 -2.10
C GLN A 661 53.76 -3.59 -1.58
N GLU A 662 54.53 -2.70 -2.22
CA GLU A 662 54.53 -1.27 -1.86
C GLU A 662 53.14 -0.63 -2.07
N ILE A 663 52.45 -0.95 -3.17
CA ILE A 663 51.07 -0.48 -3.43
C ILE A 663 50.12 -0.96 -2.32
N ASN A 664 50.14 -2.26 -1.99
CA ASN A 664 49.30 -2.80 -0.91
C ASN A 664 49.57 -2.11 0.44
N SER A 665 50.84 -1.81 0.73
CA SER A 665 51.20 -1.09 1.96
C SER A 665 50.62 0.33 2.01
N GLN A 666 50.59 1.05 0.89
CA GLN A 666 50.07 2.41 0.83
C GLN A 666 48.53 2.45 0.81
N LEU A 667 47.88 1.47 0.19
CA LEU A 667 46.42 1.34 0.20
C LEU A 667 45.86 0.95 1.58
N SER A 668 46.67 0.27 2.41
CA SER A 668 46.29 -0.13 3.78
C SER A 668 46.35 1.01 4.81
N VAL A 669 46.94 2.17 4.45
CA VAL A 669 46.98 3.35 5.32
C VAL A 669 45.71 4.16 5.10
N LYS A 670 44.74 4.08 6.05
CA LYS A 670 43.56 4.95 6.06
C LYS A 670 43.99 6.42 5.91
N PRO A 671 43.33 7.24 5.07
CA PRO A 671 43.65 8.66 4.97
C PRO A 671 43.46 9.31 6.34
N LYS A 672 44.49 10.02 6.81
CA LYS A 672 44.33 10.99 7.90
C LYS A 672 43.30 12.03 7.42
N LEU A 673 42.12 12.03 8.03
CA LEU A 673 41.17 13.14 7.94
C LEU A 673 41.94 14.43 8.26
N LEU A 674 42.14 15.26 7.23
CA LEU A 674 42.42 16.67 7.44
C LEU A 674 41.18 17.26 8.09
N SER A 675 41.30 17.65 9.37
CA SER A 675 40.39 18.60 10.00
C SER A 675 40.45 19.90 9.19
N LYS A 676 39.54 20.05 8.23
CA LYS A 676 39.21 21.37 7.69
C LYS A 676 38.27 22.02 8.68
N ASP A 677 38.83 22.92 9.50
CA ASP A 677 38.10 24.08 9.96
C ASP A 677 37.50 24.77 8.73
N HIS A 678 36.20 24.62 8.54
CA HIS A 678 35.40 25.59 7.81
C HIS A 678 34.12 25.83 8.59
N GLN A 679 33.98 27.11 8.92
CA GLN A 679 32.92 27.73 9.68
C GLN A 679 31.55 27.34 9.12
N ILE A 680 30.71 26.78 9.97
CA ILE A 680 29.27 26.80 9.76
C ILE A 680 28.80 28.20 10.16
N GLN A 681 28.42 29.00 9.16
CA GLN A 681 27.49 30.10 9.38
C GLN A 681 26.14 29.49 9.78
N PRO A 682 25.49 29.96 10.86
CA PRO A 682 24.12 29.58 11.13
C PRO A 682 23.18 30.31 10.17
N SER A 683 22.36 29.51 9.48
CA SER A 683 21.11 29.96 8.88
C SER A 683 20.21 30.59 9.93
N SER A 684 19.66 31.75 9.60
CA SER A 684 18.68 32.48 10.38
C SER A 684 17.40 31.66 10.60
N SER A 685 17.10 31.33 11.86
CA SER A 685 15.73 31.16 12.31
C SER A 685 15.47 32.18 13.42
N ASN A 686 14.59 33.12 13.12
CA ASN A 686 13.95 33.97 14.12
C ASN A 686 13.20 33.05 15.07
N ASP A 687 13.56 33.05 16.34
CA ASP A 687 12.58 32.94 17.41
C ASP A 687 13.06 33.77 18.60
N GLU A 688 12.37 34.90 18.75
CA GLU A 688 12.42 35.75 19.92
C GLU A 688 11.60 35.11 21.06
N GLN A 689 12.11 35.29 22.28
CA GLN A 689 11.37 35.24 23.56
C GLN A 689 11.01 33.87 24.15
N ARG A 690 11.84 33.39 25.09
CA ARG A 690 11.54 33.50 26.54
C ARG A 690 12.73 33.08 27.44
N PRO A 691 12.81 33.62 28.68
CA PRO A 691 14.06 33.74 29.41
C PRO A 691 14.41 32.53 30.28
N ALA A 692 15.72 32.43 30.53
CA ALA A 692 16.36 31.56 31.49
C ALA A 692 15.81 31.71 32.91
N ILE A 693 15.66 30.58 33.61
CA ILE A 693 15.64 30.53 35.07
C ILE A 693 16.87 29.71 35.50
N THR A 694 17.73 30.37 36.28
CA THR A 694 18.92 29.82 36.92
C THR A 694 18.60 28.94 38.14
N PRO A 695 19.56 28.09 38.56
CA PRO A 695 19.35 26.98 39.49
C PRO A 695 19.53 27.39 40.96
N THR A 696 18.83 26.71 41.87
CA THR A 696 19.09 26.73 43.31
C THR A 696 19.07 25.30 43.89
N GLU A 697 20.27 24.84 44.25
CA GLU A 697 20.68 24.20 45.52
C GLU A 697 19.80 23.08 46.12
N SER A 698 20.32 21.83 46.20
CA SER A 698 21.05 21.23 47.36
C SER A 698 20.08 20.77 48.47
N GLN A 699 20.09 19.58 49.08
CA GLN A 699 21.04 18.47 49.24
C GLN A 699 20.24 17.32 49.93
N ASP A 700 20.62 16.05 49.72
CA ASP A 700 21.02 15.07 50.77
C ASP A 700 20.73 13.60 50.41
N GLY A 701 21.75 12.76 50.56
CA GLY A 701 21.60 11.29 50.68
C GLY A 701 22.63 10.44 49.92
N ILE A 702 23.85 10.32 50.46
CA ILE A 702 24.95 9.49 49.94
C ILE A 702 24.83 8.02 50.43
N LYS A 703 24.95 7.01 49.55
CA LYS A 703 26.04 6.01 49.56
C LYS A 703 26.01 5.01 48.41
N VAL A 704 27.22 4.74 47.93
CA VAL A 704 27.67 3.94 46.77
C VAL A 704 27.95 2.49 47.19
N GLU A 705 27.72 1.52 46.30
CA GLU A 705 28.68 0.47 45.84
C GLU A 705 28.00 -0.55 44.88
N PRO A 706 28.77 -1.26 44.02
CA PRO A 706 28.48 -1.36 42.59
C PRO A 706 28.19 -2.78 42.09
N THR A 707 27.52 -2.90 40.93
CA THR A 707 27.71 -4.07 40.05
C THR A 707 27.54 -3.72 38.57
N ARG A 708 28.54 -4.18 37.82
CA ARG A 708 28.71 -4.18 36.35
C ARG A 708 27.48 -4.61 35.57
N GLY A 709 27.35 -4.07 34.35
CA GLY A 709 26.71 -4.78 33.24
C GLY A 709 25.96 -3.90 32.25
N GLY A 710 26.61 -2.87 31.69
CA GLY A 710 26.06 -2.12 30.57
C GLY A 710 26.37 -2.79 29.24
N LEU A 711 25.30 -3.07 28.50
CA LEU A 711 25.23 -3.34 27.06
C LEU A 711 26.19 -2.48 26.21
N SER A 712 26.75 -3.08 25.16
CA SER A 712 26.64 -2.56 23.80
C SER A 712 27.18 -3.60 22.81
N ASP A 713 26.26 -4.31 22.16
CA ASP A 713 26.49 -5.02 20.91
C ASP A 713 26.74 -4.01 19.78
N LEU A 714 27.71 -4.32 18.93
CA LEU A 714 27.92 -3.72 17.62
C LEU A 714 28.20 -4.85 16.62
N PHE A 715 27.37 -4.85 15.60
CA PHE A 715 27.27 -5.70 14.42
C PHE A 715 28.59 -6.20 13.78
N ASP A 716 28.57 -7.52 13.52
CA ASP A 716 28.72 -8.27 12.25
C ASP A 716 29.98 -8.20 11.36
N TYR A 717 30.20 -9.32 10.65
CA TYR A 717 31.13 -9.42 9.53
C TYR A 717 31.59 -10.85 9.23
N ASP A 718 32.85 -11.22 9.28
CA ASP A 718 33.41 -11.96 8.14
C ASP A 718 33.32 -13.50 8.23
N GLY A 719 32.42 -14.09 7.43
CA GLY A 719 32.50 -15.49 7.04
C GLY A 719 33.53 -15.72 5.90
N ARG A 720 34.29 -16.82 5.98
CA ARG A 720 34.70 -17.64 4.82
C ARG A 720 35.15 -19.05 5.23
N GLN A 721 34.56 -20.03 4.54
CA GLN A 721 34.89 -21.47 4.56
C GLN A 721 36.35 -21.78 4.18
N LEU A 722 36.89 -22.83 4.79
CA LEU A 722 37.69 -23.84 4.09
C LEU A 722 37.32 -25.24 4.61
N VAL A 723 36.99 -26.12 3.67
CA VAL A 723 36.74 -27.56 3.83
C VAL A 723 38.08 -28.29 3.85
N SER A 724 38.29 -29.22 4.80
CA SER A 724 38.67 -30.62 4.49
C SER A 724 38.99 -31.46 5.74
N GLU A 725 38.29 -32.60 5.81
CA GLU A 725 38.78 -33.94 6.14
C GLU A 725 39.14 -34.35 7.59
N SER A 726 38.25 -35.23 8.07
CA SER A 726 38.56 -36.56 8.65
C SER A 726 39.06 -36.63 10.09
N GLY A 727 38.37 -37.44 10.89
CA GLY A 727 38.90 -37.91 12.17
C GLY A 727 37.83 -38.31 13.17
N GLN A 728 37.33 -39.54 13.04
CA GLN A 728 36.66 -40.26 14.12
C GLN A 728 37.42 -40.09 15.45
N LYS A 729 36.70 -39.78 16.54
CA LYS A 729 36.72 -40.60 17.76
C LYS A 729 35.69 -40.14 18.78
N ARG A 730 34.90 -41.12 19.20
CA ARG A 730 34.13 -41.21 20.44
C ARG A 730 34.97 -40.75 21.63
N TYR A 731 34.36 -40.08 22.61
CA TYR A 731 34.43 -40.51 24.01
C TYR A 731 33.21 -40.00 24.80
N HIS A 732 32.80 -40.87 25.70
CA HIS A 732 31.69 -40.86 26.64
C HIS A 732 31.82 -39.82 27.77
N ASP A 733 30.65 -39.36 28.21
CA ASP A 733 30.12 -39.38 29.59
C ASP A 733 30.48 -38.35 30.67
N ILE A 734 29.39 -38.02 31.40
CA ILE A 734 29.25 -37.59 32.81
C ILE A 734 29.48 -36.08 33.02
N LYS A 735 28.50 -35.27 33.46
CA LYS A 735 27.38 -35.50 34.38
C LYS A 735 26.33 -34.40 34.22
#